data_AF-G0NHV3-F1
#
_entry.id   AF-G0NHV3-F1
#
_cell.length_a   1.000
_cell.length_b   1.000
_cell.length_c   1.000
_cell.angle_alpha   90.00
_cell.angle_beta   90.00
_cell.angle_gamma   90.00
#
_symmetry.space_group_name_H-M   'P 1'
#
loop_
_entity.id
_entity.type
_entity.pdbx_description
1 polymer ?
#
loop_
_entity_poly.entity_id
_entity_poly.type
_entity_poly.pdbx_seq_one_letter_code
_entity_poly.pdbx_strand_id
1 'polypeptide(L)'
;MTTRLALQAKESVVGASRAYLPREHWHLIRQHDDGSCSLDHTDPILEMYGGHPDLFKEILKFRMFPGSHKLFDGGLTELLTTEETVFCNAARQTFIYKMDWFQLLFEVVLRTLSSDDLLPYEFNVMPVISYFIQSKEAELINNCEIVPFYEEKLKSLQKKLERALQMEEKMKIPWRSRNLRYVFTYLRNLIPSNADDPGYAAIRKLIESHVELKPVKEFHTYYEDWINRVAISIQILEGFIAENPEIFQLKTEGIAIVRVFRDRDILVMTHELLSEMRKAGMDCKAIEQEIVESPALSTWDFDTVQAKLGNLMENIEFVFSPVKRTRHRAIYIPTIDGGYCIPAEDAFKESFHYMMSVKCVFQQLGEWPGPDAKNVWDFCEDIVEVLMEDFHGTRFINVKQIASLQASLEWRINNELDRGNRLLIKKQNNCNFYHLKREMERLGYLRTCSEIQRYAEATLNRLKIEFRTEKIRTWHAYIAMERCMAICILGKYPTVERFIHLNKMCTSLQIECALCIAEQIAAEKQAEEKEKESAERTVQLFQILLHFYVHEDVLPLFTLVNEGFEADFTNTKAAIYGSCPKELTRQLLDFNTFAGSLHRFGYKSRVYQDPHPVFYSYQKGREKHAYVYKQSIFNILMMLLPLDDPKLYGDSLIQYALGIYFNHHEAKLKGENELVPTIDEKFDALRIKLEEGLKTQANEMNKHNTTAAKSLQLVKKALERLCPKTDFKTLTWLFNQIGKEHLIENEHQFWRRIVHTILVFLRIVDKFVKDERAYFLPNRMLTHEYQQQPRMFQNGDKHFFLVREILREMKVQHLEDEEFEEDLQTRVGDDEIATISVQELEEEWERLEEEWKRFGGIKPFDEIARVIYPIRRTKHHAVFIPSVSDKHCILASDCFLECLRTLISVKGIFQVVNDFNWNILMDEFRIGKKFQEYEAKSPILMDTVVVTRTNNLIISQVMSKMKEYLPNIKEVTPIGDEGFDQAVLEEQIRTLNLDTSFPNIMEFVPVVFPQISLDKEILKTCDMYDALEQCQLLAFFEKFPERNRWLRLHGAHLQIPFIYLEPPAQPDLN
;
A
#
# COMPACT_ATOMS: atom_id res chain seq x y z
N MET A 1 28.96 -17.22 -6.44
CA MET A 1 30.09 -17.57 -5.54
C MET A 1 29.62 -18.51 -4.43
N THR A 2 28.52 -18.19 -3.73
CA THR A 2 27.85 -19.00 -2.69
C THR A 2 27.55 -20.44 -3.11
N THR A 3 27.04 -20.67 -4.33
CA THR A 3 26.78 -22.04 -4.86
C THR A 3 28.07 -22.84 -5.10
N ARG A 4 29.21 -22.16 -5.30
CA ARG A 4 30.53 -22.76 -5.55
C ARG A 4 31.24 -23.10 -4.22
N LEU A 5 30.99 -22.31 -3.17
CA LEU A 5 31.43 -22.55 -1.78
C LEU A 5 30.57 -23.60 -1.05
N ALA A 6 29.27 -23.66 -1.34
CA ALA A 6 28.36 -24.67 -0.79
C ALA A 6 28.72 -26.10 -1.21
N LEU A 7 29.46 -26.27 -2.32
CA LEU A 7 30.04 -27.56 -2.74
C LEU A 7 31.27 -27.97 -1.89
N GLN A 8 31.78 -27.09 -1.02
CA GLN A 8 32.92 -27.34 -0.13
C GLN A 8 32.55 -27.35 1.37
N ALA A 9 31.33 -26.94 1.75
CA ALA A 9 30.78 -27.09 3.09
C ALA A 9 30.26 -28.53 3.26
N LYS A 10 31.05 -29.36 3.94
CA LYS A 10 30.93 -30.82 3.93
C LYS A 10 30.04 -31.36 5.04
N GLU A 11 30.24 -30.89 6.27
CA GLU A 11 29.63 -31.50 7.47
C GLU A 11 28.32 -30.80 7.83
N SER A 12 28.32 -29.47 7.89
CA SER A 12 27.12 -28.69 8.21
C SER A 12 25.98 -28.85 7.19
N VAL A 13 26.31 -29.06 5.90
CA VAL A 13 25.31 -29.32 4.85
C VAL A 13 24.70 -30.71 5.01
N VAL A 14 25.48 -31.70 5.41
CA VAL A 14 24.97 -33.06 5.71
C VAL A 14 24.09 -33.04 6.95
N GLY A 15 24.51 -32.35 8.01
CA GLY A 15 23.70 -32.14 9.21
C GLY A 15 22.37 -31.46 8.90
N ALA A 16 22.41 -30.38 8.12
CA ALA A 16 21.21 -29.69 7.66
C ALA A 16 20.32 -30.55 6.76
N SER A 17 20.90 -31.37 5.88
CA SER A 17 20.16 -32.30 5.02
C SER A 17 19.42 -33.34 5.86
N ARG A 18 20.06 -33.86 6.93
CA ARG A 18 19.45 -34.82 7.86
C ARG A 18 18.37 -34.20 8.73
N ALA A 19 18.53 -32.94 9.12
CA ALA A 19 17.50 -32.19 9.85
C ALA A 19 16.31 -31.83 8.95
N TYR A 20 16.59 -31.49 7.69
CA TYR A 20 15.56 -31.15 6.72
C TYR A 20 14.72 -32.36 6.31
N LEU A 21 15.39 -33.46 5.95
CA LEU A 21 14.74 -34.68 5.47
C LEU A 21 14.29 -35.58 6.63
N PRO A 22 13.13 -36.23 6.52
CA PRO A 22 12.76 -37.30 7.43
C PRO A 22 13.78 -38.45 7.34
N ARG A 23 13.93 -39.21 8.43
CA ARG A 23 14.91 -40.29 8.53
C ARG A 23 14.78 -41.34 7.42
N GLU A 24 13.56 -41.62 7.00
CA GLU A 24 13.24 -42.54 5.90
C GLU A 24 13.93 -42.15 4.59
N HIS A 25 14.17 -40.86 4.39
CA HIS A 25 14.72 -40.30 3.15
C HIS A 25 16.21 -39.96 3.27
N TRP A 26 16.87 -40.31 4.37
CA TRP A 26 18.32 -40.09 4.52
C TRP A 26 19.15 -40.89 3.52
N HIS A 27 18.60 -41.96 2.93
CA HIS A 27 19.25 -42.70 1.85
C HIS A 27 19.47 -41.85 0.58
N LEU A 28 18.73 -40.72 0.43
CA LEU A 28 18.98 -39.75 -0.63
C LEU A 28 20.33 -39.05 -0.46
N ILE A 29 20.89 -39.00 0.74
CA ILE A 29 22.14 -38.33 1.07
C ILE A 29 23.29 -39.30 0.82
N ARG A 30 24.08 -39.08 -0.23
CA ARG A 30 25.30 -39.85 -0.52
C ARG A 30 26.53 -39.07 -0.11
N GLN A 31 27.28 -39.59 0.86
CA GLN A 31 28.56 -39.04 1.31
C GLN A 31 29.71 -39.73 0.56
N HIS A 32 30.67 -38.94 0.09
CA HIS A 32 31.85 -39.41 -0.64
C HIS A 32 33.08 -39.45 0.28
N ASP A 33 34.11 -40.21 -0.11
CA ASP A 33 35.35 -40.39 0.67
C ASP A 33 36.12 -39.08 0.91
N ASP A 34 35.94 -38.09 0.04
CA ASP A 34 36.51 -36.75 0.20
C ASP A 34 35.72 -35.88 1.19
N GLY A 35 34.65 -36.41 1.79
CA GLY A 35 33.74 -35.75 2.71
C GLY A 35 32.65 -34.92 2.02
N SER A 36 32.65 -34.79 0.69
CA SER A 36 31.57 -34.12 -0.04
C SER A 36 30.26 -34.92 0.00
N CYS A 37 29.14 -34.24 -0.23
CA CYS A 37 27.82 -34.86 -0.24
C CYS A 37 27.09 -34.57 -1.56
N SER A 38 26.40 -35.57 -2.08
CA SER A 38 25.51 -35.45 -3.24
C SER A 38 24.15 -36.07 -2.94
N LEU A 39 23.10 -35.62 -3.62
CA LEU A 39 21.79 -36.25 -3.52
C LEU A 39 21.63 -37.34 -4.61
N ASP A 40 21.02 -38.47 -4.25
CA ASP A 40 20.68 -39.52 -5.20
C ASP A 40 19.60 -39.04 -6.18
N HIS A 41 20.02 -38.62 -7.37
CA HIS A 41 19.14 -38.09 -8.41
C HIS A 41 18.32 -39.18 -9.13
N THR A 42 18.55 -40.46 -8.82
CA THR A 42 17.86 -41.58 -9.47
C THR A 42 16.65 -42.09 -8.67
N ASP A 43 16.54 -41.71 -7.39
CA ASP A 43 15.43 -42.15 -6.55
C ASP A 43 14.13 -41.41 -6.91
N PRO A 44 13.03 -42.13 -7.22
CA PRO A 44 11.75 -41.52 -7.54
C PRO A 44 11.17 -40.61 -6.45
N ILE A 45 11.51 -40.82 -5.17
CA ILE A 45 10.98 -40.02 -4.06
C ILE A 45 11.46 -38.56 -4.10
N LEU A 46 12.55 -38.29 -4.82
CA LEU A 46 13.08 -36.95 -5.03
C LEU A 46 12.08 -36.02 -5.74
N GLU A 47 11.14 -36.58 -6.51
CA GLU A 47 10.06 -35.82 -7.15
C GLU A 47 9.13 -35.14 -6.15
N MET A 48 9.01 -35.66 -4.92
CA MET A 48 8.28 -35.00 -3.83
C MET A 48 8.93 -33.67 -3.44
N TYR A 49 10.25 -33.59 -3.57
CA TYR A 49 11.05 -32.41 -3.26
C TYR A 49 11.36 -31.53 -4.48
N GLY A 50 10.78 -31.84 -5.64
CA GLY A 50 10.96 -31.08 -6.89
C GLY A 50 12.21 -31.45 -7.71
N GLY A 51 12.93 -32.50 -7.32
CA GLY A 51 14.17 -32.91 -7.97
C GLY A 51 15.43 -32.40 -7.27
N HIS A 52 16.60 -32.81 -7.76
CA HIS A 52 17.90 -32.52 -7.14
C HIS A 52 18.17 -31.01 -6.94
N PRO A 53 18.03 -30.14 -7.97
CA PRO A 53 18.34 -28.71 -7.79
C PRO A 53 17.40 -28.00 -6.81
N ASP A 54 16.11 -28.38 -6.83
CA ASP A 54 15.09 -27.78 -5.97
C ASP A 54 15.31 -28.17 -4.50
N LEU A 55 15.55 -29.46 -4.20
CA LEU A 55 15.83 -29.91 -2.84
C LEU A 55 17.09 -29.27 -2.27
N PHE A 56 18.18 -29.24 -3.05
CA PHE A 56 19.43 -28.64 -2.58
C PHE A 56 19.27 -27.15 -2.28
N LYS A 57 18.53 -26.41 -3.12
CA LYS A 57 18.20 -25.00 -2.87
C LYS A 57 17.39 -24.81 -1.58
N GLU A 58 16.41 -25.67 -1.33
CA GLU A 58 15.62 -25.59 -0.09
C GLU A 58 16.45 -25.92 1.15
N ILE A 59 17.39 -26.88 1.08
CA ILE A 59 18.31 -27.19 2.19
C ILE A 59 19.25 -26.01 2.47
N LEU A 60 19.80 -25.36 1.44
CA LEU A 60 20.62 -24.17 1.63
C LEU A 60 19.81 -23.03 2.25
N LYS A 61 18.55 -22.85 1.81
CA LYS A 61 17.62 -21.88 2.38
C LYS A 61 17.28 -22.20 3.85
N PHE A 62 17.09 -23.48 4.19
CA PHE A 62 16.81 -23.93 5.56
C PHE A 62 17.91 -23.54 6.54
N ARG A 63 19.17 -23.52 6.09
CA ARG A 63 20.35 -23.15 6.90
C ARG A 63 20.48 -21.65 7.16
N MET A 64 19.63 -20.80 6.57
CA MET A 64 19.75 -19.33 6.66
C MET A 64 19.20 -18.77 7.97
N PHE A 65 19.84 -19.11 9.08
CA PHE A 65 19.59 -18.52 10.41
C PHE A 65 20.89 -18.45 11.23
N PRO A 66 20.99 -17.52 12.19
CA PRO A 66 22.17 -17.37 13.05
C PRO A 66 22.54 -18.66 13.78
N GLY A 67 23.82 -19.01 13.84
CA GLY A 67 24.32 -20.19 14.55
C GLY A 67 24.00 -21.55 13.90
N SER A 68 23.43 -21.57 12.69
CA SER A 68 23.05 -22.81 12.00
C SER A 68 24.22 -23.76 11.72
N HIS A 69 25.41 -23.20 11.48
CA HIS A 69 26.64 -23.97 11.25
C HIS A 69 26.93 -24.90 12.42
N LYS A 70 26.93 -24.36 13.65
CA LYS A 70 27.13 -25.13 14.88
C LYS A 70 25.98 -26.08 15.16
N LEU A 71 24.73 -25.66 14.93
CA LEU A 71 23.56 -26.51 15.16
C LEU A 71 23.57 -27.77 14.28
N PHE A 72 24.14 -27.68 13.08
CA PHE A 72 24.24 -28.79 12.14
C PHE A 72 25.59 -29.50 12.18
N ASP A 73 26.28 -29.47 13.32
CA ASP A 73 27.54 -30.16 13.55
C ASP A 73 28.64 -29.78 12.54
N GLY A 74 28.67 -28.52 12.12
CA GLY A 74 29.68 -28.00 11.21
C GLY A 74 31.08 -27.98 11.83
N GLY A 75 32.09 -28.35 11.05
CA GLY A 75 33.47 -28.39 11.52
C GLY A 75 34.05 -26.99 11.76
N LEU A 76 34.97 -26.87 12.73
CA LEU A 76 35.65 -25.59 13.02
C LEU A 76 36.51 -25.07 11.87
N THR A 77 36.94 -25.94 10.94
CA THR A 77 37.71 -25.57 9.74
C THR A 77 36.86 -25.56 8.47
N GLU A 78 35.56 -25.84 8.57
CA GLU A 78 34.62 -25.78 7.46
C GLU A 78 34.36 -24.32 7.08
N LEU A 79 34.19 -24.04 5.79
CA LEU A 79 33.92 -22.67 5.33
C LEU A 79 32.50 -22.27 5.71
N LEU A 80 32.35 -21.05 6.23
CA LEU A 80 31.03 -20.53 6.57
C LEU A 80 30.29 -20.13 5.29
N THR A 81 29.10 -20.70 5.09
CA THR A 81 28.35 -20.65 3.82
C THR A 81 26.93 -20.09 3.96
N THR A 82 26.60 -19.52 5.11
CA THR A 82 25.31 -18.87 5.36
C THR A 82 25.33 -17.45 4.80
N GLU A 83 24.16 -16.97 4.38
CA GLU A 83 23.96 -15.57 3.99
C GLU A 83 23.34 -14.81 5.17
N GLU A 84 23.76 -13.57 5.36
CA GLU A 84 23.26 -12.68 6.40
C GLU A 84 21.80 -12.25 6.16
N THR A 85 21.10 -11.90 7.23
CA THR A 85 19.78 -11.25 7.11
C THR A 85 19.80 -9.88 7.76
N VAL A 86 19.58 -8.85 6.93
CA VAL A 86 19.37 -7.48 7.40
C VAL A 86 17.87 -7.22 7.59
N PHE A 87 17.51 -6.70 8.75
CA PHE A 87 16.16 -6.34 9.16
C PHE A 87 15.98 -4.82 9.18
N CYS A 88 14.75 -4.34 9.27
CA CYS A 88 14.48 -2.90 9.42
C CYS A 88 13.39 -2.60 10.45
N ASN A 89 13.45 -1.40 11.04
CA ASN A 89 12.36 -0.82 11.82
C ASN A 89 11.43 0.03 10.93
N ALA A 90 10.42 0.66 11.53
CA ALA A 90 9.48 1.53 10.82
C ALA A 90 10.15 2.76 10.16
N ALA A 91 11.22 3.27 10.77
CA ALA A 91 12.04 4.36 10.24
C ALA A 91 13.02 3.91 9.14
N ARG A 92 12.97 2.64 8.71
CA ARG A 92 13.88 2.02 7.73
C ARG A 92 15.36 2.01 8.16
N GLN A 93 15.64 2.12 9.46
CA GLN A 93 16.98 1.85 9.98
C GLN A 93 17.23 0.35 9.94
N THR A 94 18.46 -0.02 9.60
CA THR A 94 18.86 -1.41 9.37
C THR A 94 19.48 -2.06 10.59
N PHE A 95 19.16 -3.33 10.82
CA PHE A 95 19.60 -4.13 11.95
C PHE A 95 20.05 -5.53 11.51
N ILE A 96 20.90 -6.20 12.29
CA ILE A 96 21.46 -7.52 11.98
C ILE A 96 21.77 -8.29 13.27
N TYR A 97 21.79 -9.62 13.25
CA TYR A 97 22.26 -10.40 14.39
C TYR A 97 23.76 -10.24 14.61
N LYS A 98 24.21 -10.22 15.88
CA LYS A 98 25.65 -10.21 16.22
C LYS A 98 26.41 -11.41 15.63
N MET A 99 25.78 -12.58 15.60
CA MET A 99 26.38 -13.77 14.98
C MET A 99 26.62 -13.59 13.47
N ASP A 100 25.69 -12.94 12.76
CA ASP A 100 25.82 -12.71 11.33
C ASP A 100 26.97 -11.73 11.00
N TRP A 101 27.41 -10.90 11.96
CA TRP A 101 28.63 -10.09 11.78
C TRP A 101 29.87 -10.96 11.61
N PHE A 102 29.98 -12.10 12.30
CA PHE A 102 31.11 -13.02 12.13
C PHE A 102 31.14 -13.62 10.73
N GLN A 103 29.97 -13.89 10.14
CA GLN A 103 29.85 -14.30 8.75
C GLN A 103 30.33 -13.21 7.79
N LEU A 104 29.95 -11.95 8.03
CA LEU A 104 30.39 -10.81 7.24
C LEU A 104 31.91 -10.58 7.35
N LEU A 105 32.50 -10.76 8.54
CA LEU A 105 33.95 -10.70 8.73
C LEU A 105 34.67 -11.78 7.90
N PHE A 106 34.16 -13.02 7.93
CA PHE A 106 34.67 -14.11 7.11
C PHE A 106 34.58 -13.80 5.62
N GLU A 107 33.44 -13.26 5.17
CA GLU A 107 33.23 -12.90 3.76
C GLU A 107 34.15 -11.76 3.31
N VAL A 108 34.37 -10.73 4.13
CA VAL A 108 35.31 -9.65 3.82
C VAL A 108 36.71 -10.21 3.58
N VAL A 109 37.19 -11.14 4.42
CA VAL A 109 38.48 -11.80 4.22
C VAL A 109 38.48 -12.61 2.93
N LEU A 110 37.43 -13.40 2.69
CA LEU A 110 37.32 -14.23 1.49
C LEU A 110 37.37 -13.39 0.21
N ARG A 111 36.60 -12.31 0.13
CA ARG A 111 36.56 -11.40 -1.03
C ARG A 111 37.88 -10.68 -1.23
N THR A 112 38.54 -10.27 -0.15
CA THR A 112 39.84 -9.58 -0.22
C THR A 112 40.95 -10.52 -0.70
N LEU A 113 40.87 -11.80 -0.35
CA LEU A 113 41.86 -12.80 -0.73
C LEU A 113 41.59 -13.45 -2.09
N SER A 114 40.38 -13.33 -2.65
CA SER A 114 40.00 -13.91 -3.94
C SER A 114 40.35 -12.95 -5.08
N SER A 115 41.29 -13.30 -5.96
CA SER A 115 41.55 -12.54 -7.19
C SER A 115 40.74 -13.10 -8.38
N ASP A 116 40.32 -12.24 -9.32
CA ASP A 116 39.45 -12.60 -10.45
C ASP A 116 40.09 -13.63 -11.43
N ASP A 117 41.39 -13.86 -11.34
CA ASP A 117 42.13 -14.80 -12.19
C ASP A 117 42.66 -16.01 -11.38
N LEU A 118 41.91 -17.12 -11.42
CA LEU A 118 42.33 -18.51 -11.19
C LEU A 118 43.58 -18.77 -10.29
N LEU A 119 43.40 -19.32 -9.08
CA LEU A 119 44.24 -20.41 -8.53
C LEU A 119 43.64 -21.02 -7.21
N PRO A 120 43.76 -22.35 -6.95
CA PRO A 120 43.31 -23.03 -5.71
C PRO A 120 44.11 -22.67 -4.43
N TYR A 121 45.01 -21.69 -4.49
CA TYR A 121 45.95 -21.34 -3.40
C TYR A 121 45.29 -20.46 -2.32
N GLU A 122 44.35 -19.59 -2.72
CA GLU A 122 43.69 -18.60 -1.85
C GLU A 122 42.68 -19.23 -0.88
N PHE A 123 42.13 -20.40 -1.23
CA PHE A 123 41.17 -21.15 -0.39
C PHE A 123 41.79 -21.85 0.82
N ASN A 124 43.12 -21.98 0.92
CA ASN A 124 43.78 -22.72 2.01
C ASN A 124 43.94 -21.88 3.30
N VAL A 125 43.85 -20.54 3.19
CA VAL A 125 43.84 -19.61 4.33
C VAL A 125 42.52 -19.70 5.10
N MET A 126 41.41 -19.81 4.37
CA MET A 126 40.06 -19.66 4.90
C MET A 126 39.67 -20.68 5.99
N PRO A 127 40.09 -21.97 5.96
CA PRO A 127 39.82 -22.90 7.05
C PRO A 127 40.36 -22.45 8.42
N VAL A 128 41.54 -21.80 8.46
CA VAL A 128 42.11 -21.27 9.70
C VAL A 128 41.38 -20.02 10.15
N ILE A 129 40.99 -19.16 9.20
CA ILE A 129 40.14 -17.99 9.49
C ILE A 129 38.77 -18.42 10.01
N SER A 130 38.18 -19.48 9.45
CA SER A 130 36.93 -20.05 9.93
C SER A 130 37.06 -20.52 11.39
N TYR A 131 38.15 -21.21 11.72
CA TYR A 131 38.42 -21.64 13.10
C TYR A 131 38.49 -20.43 14.04
N PHE A 132 39.20 -19.37 13.65
CA PHE A 132 39.28 -18.13 14.41
C PHE A 132 37.90 -17.50 14.62
N ILE A 133 37.15 -17.29 13.53
CA ILE A 133 35.84 -16.64 13.54
C ILE A 133 34.84 -17.44 14.39
N GLN A 134 34.75 -18.75 14.21
CA GLN A 134 33.86 -19.62 15.00
C GLN A 134 34.25 -19.66 16.49
N SER A 135 35.55 -19.56 16.79
CA SER A 135 36.01 -19.48 18.18
C SER A 135 35.64 -18.15 18.84
N LYS A 136 35.63 -17.05 18.07
CA LYS A 136 35.13 -15.74 18.54
C LYS A 136 33.62 -15.70 18.67
N GLU A 137 32.89 -16.28 17.71
CA GLU A 137 31.44 -16.42 17.78
C GLU A 137 31.00 -17.21 19.03
N ALA A 138 31.75 -18.25 19.40
CA ALA A 138 31.46 -19.05 20.60
C ALA A 138 31.52 -18.24 21.91
N GLU A 139 32.22 -17.09 21.94
CA GLU A 139 32.25 -16.19 23.10
C GLU A 139 30.88 -15.55 23.37
N LEU A 140 29.95 -15.54 22.39
CA LEU A 140 28.57 -15.06 22.56
C LEU A 140 27.64 -16.06 23.28
N ILE A 141 28.12 -17.27 23.61
CA ILE A 141 27.38 -18.31 24.35
C ILE A 141 25.99 -18.58 23.75
N ASN A 142 25.92 -18.65 22.42
CA ASN A 142 24.70 -18.85 21.62
C ASN A 142 23.62 -17.74 21.74
N ASN A 143 23.90 -16.59 22.36
CA ASN A 143 22.92 -15.53 22.46
C ASN A 143 22.81 -14.73 21.14
N CYS A 144 21.64 -14.79 20.52
CA CYS A 144 21.36 -14.20 19.21
C CYS A 144 20.78 -12.78 19.34
N GLU A 145 21.58 -11.86 19.85
CA GLU A 145 21.21 -10.45 19.98
C GLU A 145 21.23 -9.71 18.63
N ILE A 146 20.33 -8.75 18.44
CA ILE A 146 20.29 -7.87 17.25
C ILE A 146 20.94 -6.52 17.58
N VAL A 147 21.70 -5.98 16.62
CA VAL A 147 22.33 -4.65 16.67
C VAL A 147 22.05 -3.84 15.42
N PRO A 148 22.19 -2.51 15.46
CA PRO A 148 22.20 -1.69 14.24
C PRO A 148 23.28 -2.16 13.26
N PHE A 149 22.96 -2.12 11.97
CA PHE A 149 23.86 -2.51 10.89
C PHE A 149 24.68 -1.31 10.40
N TYR A 150 26.01 -1.46 10.35
CA TYR A 150 26.96 -0.38 10.04
C TYR A 150 27.79 -0.72 8.80
N GLU A 151 27.24 -0.55 7.60
CA GLU A 151 27.89 -0.90 6.33
C GLU A 151 29.27 -0.22 6.14
N GLU A 152 29.40 1.04 6.57
CA GLU A 152 30.65 1.80 6.45
C GLU A 152 31.80 1.20 7.27
N LYS A 153 31.50 0.51 8.39
CA LYS A 153 32.53 -0.18 9.19
C LYS A 153 33.12 -1.37 8.42
N LEU A 154 32.32 -2.10 7.65
CA LEU A 154 32.78 -3.19 6.78
C LEU A 154 33.66 -2.68 5.64
N LYS A 155 33.26 -1.59 4.98
CA LYS A 155 34.08 -0.95 3.93
C LYS A 155 35.43 -0.49 4.47
N SER A 156 35.46 0.04 5.69
CA SER A 156 36.70 0.44 6.37
C SER A 156 37.60 -0.76 6.68
N LEU A 157 37.01 -1.84 7.20
CA LEU A 157 37.73 -3.09 7.46
C LEU A 157 38.35 -3.67 6.18
N GLN A 158 37.58 -3.76 5.09
CA GLN A 158 38.06 -4.27 3.82
C GLN A 158 39.29 -3.48 3.32
N LYS A 159 39.21 -2.13 3.35
CA LYS A 159 40.34 -1.27 2.97
C LYS A 159 41.57 -1.45 3.88
N LYS A 160 41.38 -1.64 5.19
CA LYS A 160 42.48 -1.92 6.13
C LYS A 160 43.16 -3.24 5.75
N LEU A 161 42.36 -4.28 5.43
CA LEU A 161 42.86 -5.61 5.06
C LEU A 161 43.61 -5.59 3.72
N GLU A 162 43.05 -4.96 2.69
CA GLU A 162 43.68 -4.80 1.36
C GLU A 162 45.06 -4.14 1.46
N ARG A 163 45.17 -3.05 2.24
CA ARG A 163 46.44 -2.33 2.43
C ARG A 163 47.48 -3.16 3.16
N ALA A 164 47.08 -3.85 4.22
CA ALA A 164 48.02 -4.64 5.03
C ALA A 164 48.55 -5.84 4.27
N LEU A 165 47.73 -6.48 3.43
CA LEU A 165 48.14 -7.61 2.60
C LEU A 165 49.11 -7.22 1.47
N GLN A 166 49.19 -5.93 1.13
CA GLN A 166 50.15 -5.38 0.15
C GLN A 166 51.52 -5.04 0.75
N MET A 167 51.68 -5.09 2.07
CA MET A 167 52.96 -4.76 2.72
C MET A 167 54.02 -5.86 2.50
N GLU A 168 55.27 -5.44 2.26
CA GLU A 168 56.37 -6.35 1.85
C GLU A 168 57.05 -7.09 3.01
N GLU A 169 56.86 -6.67 4.26
CA GLU A 169 57.54 -7.26 5.41
C GLU A 169 56.90 -8.61 5.80
N LYS A 170 57.45 -9.70 5.25
CA LYS A 170 56.95 -11.07 5.44
C LYS A 170 57.86 -11.89 6.36
N MET A 171 57.27 -12.63 7.29
CA MET A 171 57.95 -13.62 8.11
C MET A 171 58.52 -14.75 7.24
N LYS A 172 59.73 -15.23 7.57
CA LYS A 172 60.39 -16.38 6.95
C LYS A 172 60.57 -17.53 7.94
N ILE A 173 60.42 -18.77 7.50
CA ILE A 173 60.60 -19.98 8.30
C ILE A 173 62.09 -20.36 8.31
N PRO A 174 62.76 -20.40 9.48
CA PRO A 174 64.16 -20.83 9.56
C PRO A 174 64.36 -22.22 8.95
N TRP A 175 65.42 -22.41 8.17
CA TRP A 175 65.65 -23.67 7.42
C TRP A 175 65.60 -24.93 8.31
N ARG A 176 66.19 -24.87 9.51
CA ARG A 176 66.20 -25.99 10.49
C ARG A 176 64.82 -26.32 11.06
N SER A 177 63.86 -25.43 10.90
CA SER A 177 62.50 -25.51 11.45
C SER A 177 61.44 -25.78 10.38
N ARG A 178 61.82 -26.08 9.13
CA ARG A 178 60.88 -26.41 8.03
C ARG A 178 60.28 -27.79 8.21
N ASN A 179 59.35 -27.92 9.16
CA ASN A 179 58.63 -29.15 9.47
C ASN A 179 57.20 -28.83 9.95
N LEU A 180 56.35 -29.85 9.96
CA LEU A 180 54.95 -29.74 10.39
C LEU A 180 54.81 -29.15 11.79
N ARG A 181 55.67 -29.55 12.73
CA ARG A 181 55.62 -29.11 14.12
C ARG A 181 55.77 -27.58 14.23
N TYR A 182 56.64 -26.98 13.44
CA TYR A 182 56.84 -25.53 13.46
C TYR A 182 55.62 -24.78 12.91
N VAL A 183 55.10 -25.19 11.75
CA VAL A 183 53.90 -24.59 11.14
C VAL A 183 52.70 -24.68 12.09
N PHE A 184 52.46 -25.86 12.68
CA PHE A 184 51.41 -26.07 13.67
C PHE A 184 51.59 -25.17 14.90
N THR A 185 52.80 -25.10 15.46
CA THR A 185 53.06 -24.27 16.65
C THR A 185 52.82 -22.79 16.38
N TYR A 186 53.18 -22.31 15.19
CA TYR A 186 52.99 -20.91 14.82
C TYR A 186 51.50 -20.59 14.67
N LEU A 187 50.77 -21.37 13.85
CA LEU A 187 49.33 -21.16 13.65
C LEU A 187 48.55 -21.27 14.97
N ARG A 188 48.87 -22.25 15.81
CA ARG A 188 48.27 -22.42 17.14
C ARG A 188 48.44 -21.17 18.02
N ASN A 189 49.57 -20.47 17.91
CA ASN A 189 49.81 -19.26 18.71
C ASN A 189 49.07 -18.02 18.17
N LEU A 190 48.52 -18.08 16.95
CA LEU A 190 47.75 -16.98 16.34
C LEU A 190 46.26 -17.07 16.62
N ILE A 191 45.72 -18.28 16.77
CA ILE A 191 44.27 -18.52 16.93
C ILE A 191 43.92 -18.75 18.41
N PRO A 192 42.72 -18.34 18.86
CA PRO A 192 42.25 -18.62 20.23
C PRO A 192 41.96 -20.10 20.42
N SER A 193 41.95 -20.55 21.68
CA SER A 193 41.54 -21.92 22.03
C SER A 193 40.02 -22.03 21.96
N ASN A 194 39.52 -23.10 21.34
CA ASN A 194 38.10 -23.41 21.30
C ASN A 194 37.74 -24.51 22.31
N ALA A 195 36.60 -24.40 22.99
CA ALA A 195 36.14 -25.39 23.96
C ALA A 195 35.83 -26.76 23.31
N ASP A 196 35.39 -26.76 22.05
CA ASP A 196 35.06 -27.98 21.29
C ASP A 196 36.32 -28.63 20.66
N ASP A 197 37.45 -27.92 20.63
CA ASP A 197 38.75 -28.44 20.16
C ASP A 197 39.95 -27.83 20.94
N PRO A 198 40.09 -28.11 22.25
CA PRO A 198 41.15 -27.51 23.08
C PRO A 198 42.55 -27.96 22.67
N GLY A 199 42.66 -29.07 21.94
CA GLY A 199 43.91 -29.63 21.44
C GLY A 199 44.32 -29.14 20.04
N TYR A 200 43.49 -28.33 19.38
CA TYR A 200 43.68 -27.90 17.98
C TYR A 200 43.80 -29.08 17.01
N ALA A 201 43.06 -30.16 17.25
CA ALA A 201 43.06 -31.37 16.43
C ALA A 201 42.59 -31.07 15.00
N ALA A 202 41.59 -30.19 14.83
CA ALA A 202 41.09 -29.82 13.50
C ALA A 202 42.17 -29.11 12.66
N ILE A 203 42.90 -28.19 13.28
CA ILE A 203 44.01 -27.46 12.65
C ILE A 203 45.18 -28.38 12.36
N ARG A 204 45.50 -29.30 13.28
CA ARG A 204 46.54 -30.31 13.05
C ARG A 204 46.21 -31.18 11.84
N LYS A 205 45.00 -31.73 11.78
CA LYS A 205 44.53 -32.57 10.66
C LYS A 205 44.55 -31.82 9.33
N LEU A 206 44.14 -30.54 9.35
CA LEU A 206 44.22 -29.65 8.18
C LEU A 206 45.67 -29.50 7.70
N ILE A 207 46.62 -29.25 8.59
CA ILE A 207 48.03 -29.10 8.21
C ILE A 207 48.60 -30.43 7.72
N GLU A 208 48.29 -31.54 8.38
CA GLU A 208 48.73 -32.89 8.00
C GLU A 208 48.33 -33.21 6.56
N SER A 209 47.06 -32.98 6.17
CA SER A 209 46.60 -33.21 4.79
C SER A 209 47.31 -32.33 3.76
N HIS A 210 47.68 -31.10 4.13
CA HIS A 210 48.49 -30.24 3.27
C HIS A 210 49.93 -30.71 3.17
N VAL A 211 50.53 -31.19 4.26
CA VAL A 211 51.92 -31.67 4.27
C VAL A 211 52.07 -32.96 3.47
N GLU A 212 51.06 -33.83 3.47
CA GLU A 212 51.02 -35.03 2.62
C GLU A 212 51.12 -34.69 1.13
N LEU A 213 50.43 -33.62 0.69
CA LEU A 213 50.45 -33.18 -0.70
C LEU A 213 51.62 -32.25 -1.02
N LYS A 214 52.07 -31.44 -0.05
CA LYS A 214 53.11 -30.41 -0.19
C LYS A 214 54.04 -30.45 1.03
N PRO A 215 55.11 -31.26 1.00
CA PRO A 215 56.05 -31.35 2.11
C PRO A 215 56.67 -30.00 2.49
N VAL A 216 56.65 -29.65 3.79
CA VAL A 216 57.07 -28.32 4.30
C VAL A 216 58.50 -27.94 3.89
N LYS A 217 59.42 -28.90 3.82
CA LYS A 217 60.82 -28.61 3.44
C LYS A 217 60.94 -28.09 2.02
N GLU A 218 60.20 -28.68 1.10
CA GLU A 218 60.21 -28.37 -0.33
C GLU A 218 59.37 -27.13 -0.62
N PHE A 219 58.20 -27.03 -0.01
CA PHE A 219 57.21 -25.96 -0.24
C PHE A 219 57.21 -24.88 0.86
N HIS A 220 58.34 -24.59 1.50
CA HIS A 220 58.41 -23.66 2.62
C HIS A 220 57.89 -22.24 2.33
N THR A 221 58.10 -21.72 1.11
CA THR A 221 57.58 -20.40 0.70
C THR A 221 56.06 -20.35 0.65
N TYR A 222 55.41 -21.48 0.32
CA TYR A 222 53.96 -21.62 0.41
C TYR A 222 53.48 -21.49 1.86
N TYR A 223 54.12 -22.21 2.79
CA TYR A 223 53.75 -22.13 4.22
C TYR A 223 54.08 -20.76 4.83
N GLU A 224 55.15 -20.10 4.39
CA GLU A 224 55.46 -18.71 4.77
C GLU A 224 54.34 -17.77 4.32
N ASP A 225 53.92 -17.82 3.05
CA ASP A 225 52.84 -16.96 2.56
C ASP A 225 51.50 -17.28 3.25
N TRP A 226 51.19 -18.56 3.45
CA TRP A 226 49.99 -19.01 4.17
C TRP A 226 49.94 -18.45 5.60
N ILE A 227 51.02 -18.61 6.37
CA ILE A 227 51.12 -18.10 7.75
C ILE A 227 51.00 -16.58 7.78
N ASN A 228 51.71 -15.87 6.89
CA ASN A 228 51.67 -14.40 6.86
C ASN A 228 50.25 -13.88 6.59
N ARG A 229 49.54 -14.46 5.60
CA ARG A 229 48.15 -14.06 5.29
C ARG A 229 47.20 -14.35 6.44
N VAL A 230 47.33 -15.50 7.11
CA VAL A 230 46.54 -15.82 8.31
C VAL A 230 46.83 -14.82 9.43
N ALA A 231 48.10 -14.56 9.72
CA ALA A 231 48.51 -13.67 10.81
C ALA A 231 48.00 -12.23 10.61
N ILE A 232 48.19 -11.67 9.40
CA ILE A 232 47.72 -10.32 9.06
C ILE A 232 46.19 -10.24 9.20
N SER A 233 45.47 -11.23 8.64
CA SER A 233 44.01 -11.25 8.68
C SER A 233 43.49 -11.32 10.12
N ILE A 234 44.02 -12.24 10.93
CA ILE A 234 43.63 -12.38 12.34
C ILE A 234 43.93 -11.10 13.12
N GLN A 235 45.13 -10.53 12.98
CA GLN A 235 45.50 -9.31 13.72
C GLN A 235 44.55 -8.14 13.42
N ILE A 236 44.14 -7.97 12.16
CA ILE A 236 43.22 -6.92 11.75
C ILE A 236 41.80 -7.20 12.25
N LEU A 237 41.35 -8.45 12.16
CA LEU A 237 40.04 -8.86 12.68
C LEU A 237 39.97 -8.69 14.20
N GLU A 238 41.01 -9.10 14.95
CA GLU A 238 41.08 -8.90 16.40
C GLU A 238 41.03 -7.42 16.77
N GLY A 239 41.81 -6.58 16.06
CA GLY A 239 41.77 -5.13 16.25
C GLY A 239 40.37 -4.57 15.99
N PHE A 240 39.72 -5.00 14.90
CA PHE A 240 38.36 -4.57 14.57
C PHE A 240 37.33 -5.02 15.61
N ILE A 241 37.40 -6.26 16.09
CA ILE A 241 36.51 -6.77 17.13
C ILE A 241 36.68 -5.97 18.43
N ALA A 242 37.93 -5.69 18.82
CA ALA A 242 38.25 -4.92 20.02
C ALA A 242 37.83 -3.44 19.92
N GLU A 243 37.91 -2.84 18.73
CA GLU A 243 37.50 -1.45 18.46
C GLU A 243 35.96 -1.27 18.47
N ASN A 244 35.17 -2.35 18.36
CA ASN A 244 33.71 -2.28 18.21
C ASN A 244 32.97 -3.18 19.22
N PRO A 245 33.15 -2.99 20.54
CA PRO A 245 32.55 -3.84 21.57
C PRO A 245 31.02 -3.88 21.52
N GLU A 246 30.36 -2.81 21.07
CA GLU A 246 28.91 -2.75 20.93
C GLU A 246 28.34 -3.75 19.91
N ILE A 247 29.17 -4.20 18.95
CA ILE A 247 28.81 -5.18 17.93
C ILE A 247 29.12 -6.60 18.41
N PHE A 248 30.23 -6.80 19.11
CA PHE A 248 30.79 -8.14 19.37
C PHE A 248 30.72 -8.60 20.83
N GLN A 249 30.31 -7.76 21.78
CA GLN A 249 30.09 -8.15 23.18
C GLN A 249 28.60 -8.15 23.51
N LEU A 250 28.16 -9.08 24.37
CA LEU A 250 26.75 -9.14 24.79
C LEU A 250 26.34 -7.88 25.55
N LYS A 251 25.16 -7.36 25.23
CA LYS A 251 24.63 -6.15 25.86
C LYS A 251 24.18 -6.45 27.28
N THR A 252 24.78 -5.74 28.23
CA THR A 252 24.35 -5.68 29.63
C THR A 252 23.43 -4.48 29.89
N GLU A 253 23.63 -3.38 29.16
CA GLU A 253 22.85 -2.13 29.25
C GLU A 253 22.73 -1.44 27.89
N GLY A 254 21.65 -0.67 27.65
CA GLY A 254 21.47 0.15 26.44
C GLY A 254 20.08 0.08 25.82
N ILE A 255 19.90 0.64 24.62
CA ILE A 255 18.59 0.81 23.93
C ILE A 255 17.84 -0.52 23.78
N ALA A 256 16.57 -0.59 24.20
CA ALA A 256 15.75 -1.79 24.05
C ALA A 256 15.47 -2.06 22.56
N ILE A 257 15.93 -3.18 22.02
CA ILE A 257 15.69 -3.58 20.63
C ILE A 257 14.88 -4.88 20.64
N VAL A 258 13.64 -4.85 20.15
CA VAL A 258 12.69 -5.97 20.26
C VAL A 258 12.21 -6.38 18.88
N ARG A 259 12.26 -7.69 18.58
CA ARG A 259 11.77 -8.24 17.32
C ARG A 259 10.24 -8.26 17.29
N VAL A 260 9.71 -7.83 16.15
CA VAL A 260 8.31 -7.95 15.78
C VAL A 260 8.20 -8.97 14.66
N PHE A 261 7.66 -10.14 14.98
CA PHE A 261 7.48 -11.23 14.04
C PHE A 261 6.29 -10.94 13.14
N ARG A 262 6.57 -10.77 11.85
CA ARG A 262 5.55 -10.59 10.82
C ARG A 262 5.32 -11.89 10.09
N ASP A 263 4.11 -12.39 10.20
CA ASP A 263 3.61 -13.49 9.40
C ASP A 263 2.19 -13.16 8.91
N ARG A 264 1.18 -13.94 9.30
CA ARG A 264 -0.25 -13.57 9.13
C ARG A 264 -0.73 -12.66 10.26
N ASP A 265 -0.09 -12.81 11.41
CA ASP A 265 -0.23 -11.97 12.58
C ASP A 265 1.03 -11.11 12.77
N ILE A 266 0.93 -10.10 13.64
CA ILE A 266 2.05 -9.27 14.08
C ILE A 266 2.26 -9.55 15.57
N LEU A 267 3.34 -10.26 15.89
CA LEU A 267 3.58 -10.83 17.22
C LEU A 267 4.89 -10.35 17.83
N VAL A 268 4.91 -10.22 19.15
CA VAL A 268 6.11 -9.90 19.96
C VAL A 268 6.29 -10.97 21.03
N MET A 269 7.51 -11.51 21.16
CA MET A 269 7.84 -12.42 22.26
C MET A 269 7.96 -11.66 23.58
N THR A 270 7.17 -12.05 24.58
CA THR A 270 7.01 -11.27 25.82
C THR A 270 8.27 -11.29 26.70
N HIS A 271 8.95 -12.44 26.79
CA HIS A 271 10.21 -12.55 27.54
C HIS A 271 11.36 -11.77 26.88
N GLU A 272 11.38 -11.67 25.56
CA GLU A 272 12.34 -10.81 24.84
C GLU A 272 12.09 -9.34 25.14
N LEU A 273 10.84 -8.92 25.04
CA LEU A 273 10.40 -7.57 25.40
C LEU A 273 10.82 -7.20 26.82
N LEU A 274 10.52 -8.06 27.81
CA LEU A 274 10.89 -7.82 29.21
C LEU A 274 12.41 -7.76 29.42
N SER A 275 13.17 -8.66 28.78
CA SER A 275 14.63 -8.71 28.86
C SER A 275 15.26 -7.42 28.34
N GLU A 276 14.82 -6.94 27.17
CA GLU A 276 15.37 -5.75 26.54
C GLU A 276 14.97 -4.46 27.27
N MET A 277 13.74 -4.39 27.79
CA MET A 277 13.31 -3.30 28.67
C MET A 277 14.16 -3.22 29.95
N ARG A 278 14.48 -4.36 30.58
CA ARG A 278 15.36 -4.40 31.76
C ARG A 278 16.77 -3.89 31.45
N LYS A 279 17.37 -4.34 30.34
CA LYS A 279 18.68 -3.84 29.89
C LYS A 279 18.67 -2.35 29.57
N ALA A 280 17.53 -1.81 29.15
CA ALA A 280 17.35 -0.38 28.92
C ALA A 280 17.03 0.42 30.19
N GLY A 281 16.96 -0.22 31.37
CA GLY A 281 16.62 0.43 32.63
C GLY A 281 15.17 0.95 32.69
N MET A 282 14.26 0.34 31.91
CA MET A 282 12.86 0.76 31.82
C MET A 282 12.00 0.21 32.97
N ASP A 283 10.90 0.90 33.30
CA ASP A 283 9.94 0.43 34.30
C ASP A 283 9.10 -0.74 33.75
N CYS A 284 9.36 -1.94 34.26
CA CYS A 284 8.73 -3.18 33.82
C CYS A 284 7.55 -3.62 34.71
N LYS A 285 7.25 -2.90 35.81
CA LYS A 285 6.31 -3.39 36.85
C LYS A 285 4.92 -3.78 36.34
N ALA A 286 4.45 -3.11 35.29
CA ALA A 286 3.11 -3.33 34.72
C ALA A 286 2.96 -4.68 33.99
N ILE A 287 4.07 -5.26 33.53
CA ILE A 287 4.08 -6.48 32.71
C ILE A 287 4.90 -7.61 33.34
N GLU A 288 5.80 -7.28 34.27
CA GLU A 288 6.83 -8.18 34.77
C GLU A 288 6.26 -9.44 35.42
N GLN A 289 5.27 -9.31 36.29
CA GLN A 289 4.66 -10.47 36.95
C GLN A 289 3.99 -11.40 35.94
N GLU A 290 3.16 -10.85 35.06
CA GLU A 290 2.44 -11.60 34.03
C GLU A 290 3.39 -12.33 33.08
N ILE A 291 4.47 -11.67 32.66
CA ILE A 291 5.45 -12.27 31.75
C ILE A 291 6.26 -13.35 32.47
N VAL A 292 6.74 -13.11 33.70
CA VAL A 292 7.53 -14.10 34.47
C VAL A 292 6.72 -15.35 34.79
N GLU A 293 5.43 -15.20 35.06
CA GLU A 293 4.50 -16.33 35.28
C GLU A 293 4.10 -17.04 33.97
N SER A 294 4.40 -16.47 32.80
CA SER A 294 4.08 -17.05 31.49
C SER A 294 5.23 -17.90 30.92
N PRO A 295 4.93 -18.86 30.03
CA PRO A 295 5.97 -19.65 29.35
C PRO A 295 7.00 -18.81 28.59
N ALA A 296 8.21 -19.34 28.45
CA ALA A 296 9.36 -18.65 27.84
C ALA A 296 9.10 -18.12 26.41
N LEU A 297 8.26 -18.81 25.64
CA LEU A 297 7.93 -18.46 24.24
C LEU A 297 6.57 -17.75 24.10
N SER A 298 6.00 -17.24 25.19
CA SER A 298 4.77 -16.45 25.16
C SER A 298 4.86 -15.26 24.23
N THR A 299 3.73 -14.97 23.58
CA THR A 299 3.61 -13.89 22.60
C THR A 299 2.41 -13.03 22.90
N TRP A 300 2.55 -11.74 22.65
CA TRP A 300 1.43 -10.81 22.53
C TRP A 300 1.30 -10.38 21.07
N ASP A 301 0.06 -10.18 20.63
CA ASP A 301 -0.17 -9.37 19.43
C ASP A 301 0.23 -7.91 19.69
N PHE A 302 0.51 -7.20 18.60
CA PHE A 302 1.04 -5.84 18.71
C PHE A 302 0.07 -4.87 19.42
N ASP A 303 -1.24 -5.09 19.28
CA ASP A 303 -2.27 -4.29 19.96
C ASP A 303 -2.23 -4.50 21.48
N THR A 304 -2.00 -5.74 21.93
CA THR A 304 -1.82 -6.07 23.35
C THR A 304 -0.54 -5.43 23.89
N VAL A 305 0.55 -5.45 23.12
CA VAL A 305 1.78 -4.72 23.48
C VAL A 305 1.48 -3.23 23.64
N GLN A 306 0.74 -2.63 22.71
CA GLN A 306 0.33 -1.23 22.78
C GLN A 306 -0.55 -0.91 23.98
N ALA A 307 -1.52 -1.77 24.29
CA ALA A 307 -2.40 -1.61 25.44
C ALA A 307 -1.64 -1.72 26.78
N LYS A 308 -0.66 -2.64 26.87
CA LYS A 308 0.13 -2.89 28.09
C LYS A 308 1.22 -1.84 28.32
N LEU A 309 1.92 -1.44 27.27
CA LEU A 309 3.08 -0.55 27.36
C LEU A 309 2.74 0.93 27.16
N GLY A 310 1.72 1.24 26.34
CA GLY A 310 1.37 2.59 25.94
C GLY A 310 2.60 3.38 25.49
N ASN A 311 2.84 4.53 26.11
CA ASN A 311 3.94 5.43 25.75
C ASN A 311 5.35 4.84 25.97
N LEU A 312 5.50 3.76 26.76
CA LEU A 312 6.81 3.11 26.94
C LEU A 312 7.35 2.54 25.61
N MET A 313 6.47 2.25 24.65
CA MET A 313 6.84 1.75 23.32
C MET A 313 7.77 2.69 22.56
N GLU A 314 7.71 4.01 22.79
CA GLU A 314 8.57 4.96 22.08
C GLU A 314 10.05 4.83 22.41
N ASN A 315 10.38 4.16 23.53
CA ASN A 315 11.76 3.90 23.95
C ASN A 315 12.25 2.51 23.55
N ILE A 316 11.45 1.78 22.75
CA ILE A 316 11.76 0.44 22.27
C ILE A 316 11.87 0.49 20.75
N GLU A 317 13.02 0.08 20.25
CA GLU A 317 13.24 -0.09 18.82
C GLU A 317 12.63 -1.42 18.37
N PHE A 318 11.47 -1.34 17.71
CA PHE A 318 10.78 -2.49 17.16
C PHE A 318 11.33 -2.85 15.76
N VAL A 319 11.99 -4.00 15.66
CA VAL A 319 12.63 -4.49 14.44
C VAL A 319 11.74 -5.53 13.75
N PHE A 320 11.35 -5.30 12.51
CA PHE A 320 10.48 -6.22 11.78
C PHE A 320 11.25 -7.44 11.29
N SER A 321 10.88 -8.61 11.82
CA SER A 321 11.50 -9.90 11.52
C SER A 321 10.48 -10.81 10.82
N PRO A 322 10.58 -11.02 9.49
CA PRO A 322 9.66 -11.92 8.80
C PRO A 322 9.89 -13.38 9.21
N VAL A 323 8.82 -14.14 9.39
CA VAL A 323 8.90 -15.59 9.62
C VAL A 323 9.21 -16.29 8.30
N LYS A 324 10.44 -16.79 8.17
CA LYS A 324 10.91 -17.44 6.93
C LYS A 324 10.62 -18.95 6.95
N ARG A 325 10.27 -19.50 5.77
CA ARG A 325 9.96 -20.92 5.60
C ARG A 325 10.60 -21.47 4.32
N THR A 326 10.92 -22.76 4.36
CA THR A 326 11.14 -23.58 3.17
C THR A 326 9.85 -24.30 2.78
N ARG A 327 9.87 -25.13 1.74
CA ARG A 327 8.70 -25.89 1.33
C ARG A 327 8.20 -26.88 2.39
N HIS A 328 9.12 -27.55 3.08
CA HIS A 328 8.76 -28.65 4.00
C HIS A 328 9.20 -28.41 5.44
N ARG A 329 10.00 -27.37 5.71
CA ARG A 329 10.49 -27.03 7.05
C ARG A 329 10.42 -25.54 7.34
N ALA A 330 10.03 -25.16 8.55
CA ALA A 330 10.22 -23.79 9.02
C ALA A 330 11.72 -23.48 9.21
N ILE A 331 12.14 -22.25 8.93
CA ILE A 331 13.49 -21.81 9.25
C ILE A 331 13.52 -21.44 10.74
N TYR A 332 14.53 -21.92 11.45
CA TYR A 332 14.61 -21.76 12.89
C TYR A 332 14.79 -20.30 13.30
N ILE A 333 14.03 -19.90 14.32
CA ILE A 333 14.06 -18.56 14.90
C ILE A 333 14.84 -18.64 16.21
N PRO A 334 15.93 -17.86 16.37
CA PRO A 334 16.68 -17.86 17.62
C PRO A 334 15.86 -17.31 18.78
N THR A 335 16.01 -17.90 19.96
CA THR A 335 15.36 -17.50 21.21
C THR A 335 16.36 -16.81 22.15
N ILE A 336 15.85 -16.06 23.13
CA ILE A 336 16.70 -15.25 24.03
C ILE A 336 17.59 -16.06 24.97
N ASP A 337 17.30 -17.34 25.15
CA ASP A 337 18.07 -18.31 25.94
C ASP A 337 19.13 -19.05 25.09
N GLY A 338 19.32 -18.65 23.84
CA GLY A 338 20.26 -19.25 22.89
C GLY A 338 19.78 -20.57 22.28
N GLY A 339 18.50 -20.89 22.44
CA GLY A 339 17.82 -21.96 21.72
C GLY A 339 17.24 -21.52 20.37
N TYR A 340 16.37 -22.37 19.83
CA TYR A 340 15.63 -22.10 18.60
C TYR A 340 14.17 -22.52 18.74
N CYS A 341 13.28 -21.81 18.07
CA CYS A 341 11.87 -22.12 17.95
C CYS A 341 11.37 -22.02 16.50
N ILE A 342 10.18 -22.57 16.25
CA ILE A 342 9.42 -22.37 15.01
C ILE A 342 7.95 -22.10 15.35
N PRO A 343 7.15 -21.54 14.41
CA PRO A 343 5.71 -21.42 14.62
C PRO A 343 5.07 -22.77 14.93
N ALA A 344 4.14 -22.79 15.90
CA ALA A 344 3.44 -24.02 16.28
C ALA A 344 2.65 -24.62 15.09
N GLU A 345 2.10 -23.76 14.23
CA GLU A 345 1.44 -24.21 13.00
C GLU A 345 2.37 -24.97 12.04
N ASP A 346 3.65 -24.59 11.98
CA ASP A 346 4.60 -25.26 11.09
C ASP A 346 5.03 -26.60 11.68
N ALA A 347 5.18 -26.70 13.00
CA ALA A 347 5.40 -27.99 13.67
C ALA A 347 4.25 -28.98 13.38
N PHE A 348 3.00 -28.50 13.41
CA PHE A 348 1.84 -29.30 13.02
C PHE A 348 1.91 -29.71 11.54
N LYS A 349 2.16 -28.77 10.62
CA LYS A 349 2.25 -29.05 9.17
C LYS A 349 3.36 -30.05 8.85
N GLU A 350 4.51 -29.95 9.52
CA GLU A 350 5.64 -30.87 9.37
C GLU A 350 5.28 -32.28 9.83
N SER A 351 4.64 -32.42 10.99
CA SER A 351 4.13 -33.70 11.51
C SER A 351 3.05 -34.30 10.59
N PHE A 352 2.17 -33.45 10.06
CA PHE A 352 1.12 -33.86 9.13
C PHE A 352 1.70 -34.32 7.79
N HIS A 353 2.68 -33.59 7.24
CA HIS A 353 3.44 -33.97 6.06
C HIS A 353 4.15 -35.32 6.25
N TYR A 354 4.74 -35.55 7.43
CA TYR A 354 5.38 -36.82 7.77
C TYR A 354 4.38 -37.99 7.73
N MET A 355 3.24 -37.85 8.39
CA MET A 355 2.18 -38.87 8.38
C MET A 355 1.65 -39.14 6.96
N MET A 356 1.43 -38.08 6.18
CA MET A 356 0.77 -38.15 4.88
C MET A 356 1.66 -38.60 3.73
N SER A 357 2.81 -37.95 3.56
CA SER A 357 3.62 -38.07 2.34
C SER A 357 4.85 -38.94 2.56
N VAL A 358 5.37 -38.99 3.78
CA VAL A 358 6.51 -39.86 4.13
C VAL A 358 6.01 -41.25 4.51
N LYS A 359 5.06 -41.34 5.44
CA LYS A 359 4.51 -42.61 5.94
C LYS A 359 3.33 -43.12 5.13
N CYS A 360 2.67 -42.26 4.34
CA CYS A 360 1.55 -42.66 3.48
C CYS A 360 0.39 -43.32 4.23
N VAL A 361 0.17 -42.96 5.51
CA VAL A 361 -0.80 -43.62 6.40
C VAL A 361 -2.19 -43.72 5.77
N PHE A 362 -2.66 -42.63 5.15
CA PHE A 362 -4.00 -42.57 4.55
C PHE A 362 -4.20 -43.44 3.30
N GLN A 363 -3.14 -43.96 2.67
CA GLN A 363 -3.25 -44.94 1.58
C GLN A 363 -3.68 -46.32 2.09
N GLN A 364 -3.46 -46.58 3.38
CA GLN A 364 -3.55 -47.90 4.01
C GLN A 364 -4.82 -48.07 4.87
N LEU A 365 -5.57 -46.98 5.06
CA LEU A 365 -6.80 -46.98 5.85
C LEU A 365 -7.99 -47.54 5.03
N GLY A 366 -8.98 -48.03 5.77
CA GLY A 366 -10.32 -48.31 5.25
C GLY A 366 -11.14 -47.03 5.04
N GLU A 367 -12.46 -47.18 4.86
CA GLU A 367 -13.37 -46.04 4.70
C GLU A 367 -13.35 -45.12 5.93
N TRP A 368 -13.40 -43.80 5.69
CA TRP A 368 -13.39 -42.76 6.71
C TRP A 368 -14.77 -42.08 6.84
N PRO A 369 -15.33 -41.97 8.04
CA PRO A 369 -14.81 -42.48 9.32
C PRO A 369 -15.02 -44.01 9.47
N GLY A 370 -14.03 -44.72 10.02
CA GLY A 370 -14.06 -46.17 10.26
C GLY A 370 -13.24 -46.55 11.51
N PRO A 371 -12.99 -47.84 11.80
CA PRO A 371 -12.27 -48.26 13.02
C PRO A 371 -10.90 -47.61 13.19
N ASP A 372 -10.19 -47.37 12.09
CA ASP A 372 -8.87 -46.73 12.09
C ASP A 372 -8.94 -45.21 12.29
N ALA A 373 -10.12 -44.59 12.15
CA ALA A 373 -10.29 -43.14 12.27
C ALA A 373 -10.03 -42.65 13.69
N LYS A 374 -10.32 -43.47 14.69
CA LYS A 374 -10.01 -43.17 16.09
C LYS A 374 -8.50 -43.05 16.31
N ASN A 375 -7.69 -43.99 15.79
CA ASN A 375 -6.24 -43.95 16.01
C ASN A 375 -5.58 -42.73 15.35
N VAL A 376 -6.03 -42.34 14.14
CA VAL A 376 -5.56 -41.13 13.46
C VAL A 376 -6.05 -39.86 14.16
N TRP A 377 -7.26 -39.91 14.72
CA TRP A 377 -7.80 -38.82 15.53
C TRP A 377 -6.98 -38.63 16.82
N ASP A 378 -6.83 -39.70 17.60
CA ASP A 378 -6.02 -39.71 18.83
C ASP A 378 -4.59 -39.24 18.52
N PHE A 379 -4.03 -39.57 17.35
CA PHE A 379 -2.74 -39.02 16.91
C PHE A 379 -2.76 -37.50 16.69
N CYS A 380 -3.80 -36.97 16.03
CA CYS A 380 -3.94 -35.52 15.82
C CYS A 380 -4.23 -34.78 17.12
N GLU A 381 -5.02 -35.36 18.03
CA GLU A 381 -5.23 -34.82 19.37
C GLU A 381 -3.94 -34.82 20.16
N ASP A 382 -3.18 -35.90 20.23
CA ASP A 382 -1.88 -35.91 20.93
C ASP A 382 -0.92 -34.84 20.38
N ILE A 383 -0.89 -34.62 19.06
CA ILE A 383 -0.11 -33.51 18.49
C ILE A 383 -0.61 -32.20 19.04
N VAL A 384 -1.92 -31.94 18.93
CA VAL A 384 -2.50 -30.68 19.38
C VAL A 384 -2.36 -30.52 20.89
N GLU A 385 -2.51 -31.58 21.66
CA GLU A 385 -2.35 -31.65 23.11
C GLU A 385 -0.90 -31.35 23.47
N VAL A 386 0.11 -31.95 22.84
CA VAL A 386 1.52 -31.54 23.07
C VAL A 386 1.75 -30.08 22.64
N LEU A 387 1.14 -29.66 21.53
CA LEU A 387 1.20 -28.27 21.06
C LEU A 387 0.27 -27.31 21.85
N MET A 388 -0.51 -27.77 22.84
CA MET A 388 -1.49 -26.97 23.61
C MET A 388 -1.36 -27.12 25.15
N GLU A 389 -0.90 -28.25 25.68
CA GLU A 389 -0.65 -28.53 27.11
C GLU A 389 0.68 -27.94 27.56
N ASP A 390 1.74 -28.05 26.74
CA ASP A 390 3.00 -27.31 26.95
C ASP A 390 2.85 -25.81 26.60
N PHE A 391 1.67 -25.42 26.12
CA PHE A 391 1.37 -24.16 25.45
C PHE A 391 0.27 -23.42 26.20
N HIS A 392 0.66 -22.54 27.12
CA HIS A 392 -0.26 -21.55 27.69
C HIS A 392 -0.63 -20.43 26.68
N GLY A 393 -0.97 -20.80 25.44
CA GLY A 393 -1.36 -19.86 24.37
C GLY A 393 -0.21 -19.25 23.56
N THR A 394 0.96 -19.88 23.49
CA THR A 394 2.10 -19.37 22.71
C THR A 394 1.92 -19.63 21.20
N ARG A 395 2.57 -18.84 20.33
CA ARG A 395 2.54 -19.01 18.86
C ARG A 395 3.77 -19.77 18.32
N PHE A 396 4.74 -20.06 19.18
CA PHE A 396 6.01 -20.69 18.84
C PHE A 396 6.32 -21.86 19.78
N ILE A 397 6.94 -22.92 19.26
CA ILE A 397 7.40 -24.12 19.99
C ILE A 397 8.93 -24.22 19.91
N ASN A 398 9.57 -24.70 20.99
CA ASN A 398 11.01 -24.95 20.98
C ASN A 398 11.36 -26.16 20.09
N VAL A 399 12.44 -26.06 19.32
CA VAL A 399 12.90 -27.14 18.42
C VAL A 399 13.22 -28.44 19.19
N LYS A 400 13.69 -28.35 20.45
CA LYS A 400 13.95 -29.54 21.29
C LYS A 400 12.65 -30.28 21.65
N GLN A 401 11.58 -29.53 21.95
CA GLN A 401 10.27 -30.13 22.22
C GLN A 401 9.70 -30.80 20.97
N ILE A 402 9.90 -30.20 19.79
CA ILE A 402 9.52 -30.80 18.52
C ILE A 402 10.25 -32.11 18.28
N ALA A 403 11.54 -32.20 18.57
CA ALA A 403 12.29 -33.44 18.40
C ALA A 403 11.71 -34.57 19.28
N SER A 404 11.32 -34.26 20.53
CA SER A 404 10.63 -35.20 21.41
C SER A 404 9.25 -35.60 20.89
N LEU A 405 8.46 -34.63 20.41
CA LEU A 405 7.17 -34.88 19.77
C LEU A 405 7.34 -35.79 18.55
N GLN A 406 8.24 -35.45 17.63
CA GLN A 406 8.52 -36.24 16.43
C GLN A 406 8.91 -37.68 16.78
N ALA A 407 9.78 -37.90 17.76
CA ALA A 407 10.15 -39.25 18.20
C ALA A 407 8.94 -40.06 18.72
N SER A 408 8.04 -39.42 19.48
CA SER A 408 6.79 -40.04 19.96
C SER A 408 5.85 -40.38 18.79
N LEU A 409 5.65 -39.42 17.87
CA LEU A 409 4.79 -39.58 16.70
C LEU A 409 5.30 -40.68 15.76
N GLU A 410 6.61 -40.74 15.53
CA GLU A 410 7.24 -41.80 14.74
C GLU A 410 6.96 -43.18 15.33
N TRP A 411 7.10 -43.32 16.66
CA TRP A 411 6.79 -44.57 17.34
C TRP A 411 5.32 -44.96 17.17
N ARG A 412 4.38 -44.04 17.39
CA ARG A 412 2.95 -44.33 17.23
C ARG A 412 2.60 -44.71 15.79
N ILE A 413 3.07 -43.94 14.80
CA ILE A 413 2.80 -44.25 13.40
C ILE A 413 3.32 -45.64 13.05
N ASN A 414 4.56 -45.97 13.43
CA ASN A 414 5.16 -47.26 13.08
C ASN A 414 4.48 -48.47 13.75
N ASN A 415 3.90 -48.31 14.94
CA ASN A 415 3.31 -49.42 15.70
C ASN A 415 1.77 -49.52 15.56
N GLU A 416 1.09 -48.40 15.34
CA GLU A 416 -0.38 -48.31 15.38
C GLU A 416 -1.01 -48.08 14.00
N LEU A 417 -0.29 -47.47 13.06
CA LEU A 417 -0.87 -46.94 11.81
C LEU A 417 -0.22 -47.46 10.52
N ASP A 418 1.10 -47.71 10.49
CA ASP A 418 1.81 -48.14 9.28
C ASP A 418 1.66 -49.65 9.03
N ARG A 419 1.16 -49.98 7.83
CA ARG A 419 0.88 -51.33 7.32
C ARG A 419 1.77 -51.71 6.14
N GLY A 420 2.80 -50.92 5.83
CA GLY A 420 3.93 -51.29 4.96
C GLY A 420 3.76 -51.08 3.44
N ASN A 421 2.55 -50.84 2.93
CA ASN A 421 2.34 -50.54 1.50
C ASN A 421 2.44 -49.03 1.22
N ARG A 422 3.38 -48.61 0.37
CA ARG A 422 3.60 -47.19 0.02
C ARG A 422 3.69 -47.02 -1.49
N LEU A 423 2.79 -46.23 -2.06
CA LEU A 423 2.83 -45.85 -3.46
C LEU A 423 3.16 -44.36 -3.58
N LEU A 424 4.12 -44.04 -4.46
CA LEU A 424 4.47 -42.66 -4.79
C LEU A 424 3.55 -42.09 -5.87
N ILE A 425 3.36 -40.77 -5.88
CA ILE A 425 2.66 -40.09 -6.99
C ILE A 425 3.49 -40.28 -8.26
N LYS A 426 2.85 -40.66 -9.37
CA LYS A 426 3.55 -40.80 -10.65
C LYS A 426 4.08 -39.45 -11.12
N LYS A 427 5.34 -39.42 -11.57
CA LYS A 427 5.99 -38.22 -12.11
C LYS A 427 5.16 -37.62 -13.26
N GLN A 428 4.87 -36.32 -13.15
CA GLN A 428 4.11 -35.59 -14.15
C GLN A 428 4.55 -34.12 -14.18
N ASN A 429 4.82 -33.62 -15.39
CA ASN A 429 5.33 -32.25 -15.59
C ASN A 429 4.21 -31.20 -15.60
N ASN A 430 2.96 -31.62 -15.77
CA ASN A 430 1.77 -30.77 -15.70
C ASN A 430 0.58 -31.55 -15.15
N CYS A 431 0.40 -31.49 -13.83
CA CYS A 431 -0.71 -32.10 -13.09
C CYS A 431 -1.94 -31.20 -13.19
N ASN A 432 -3.04 -31.75 -13.72
CA ASN A 432 -4.35 -31.12 -13.68
C ASN A 432 -5.28 -31.87 -12.71
N PHE A 433 -6.53 -31.41 -12.58
CA PHE A 433 -7.55 -32.05 -11.76
C PHE A 433 -7.70 -33.54 -12.04
N TYR A 434 -7.79 -33.94 -13.32
CA TYR A 434 -7.94 -35.34 -13.70
C TYR A 434 -6.74 -36.21 -13.30
N HIS A 435 -5.53 -35.68 -13.44
CA HIS A 435 -4.33 -36.37 -12.97
C HIS A 435 -4.38 -36.59 -11.46
N LEU A 436 -4.66 -35.53 -10.69
CA LEU A 436 -4.72 -35.60 -9.23
C LEU A 436 -5.82 -36.56 -8.76
N LYS A 437 -7.02 -36.51 -9.36
CA LYS A 437 -8.12 -37.43 -9.08
C LYS A 437 -7.75 -38.90 -9.35
N ARG A 438 -7.11 -39.18 -10.49
CA ARG A 438 -6.65 -40.54 -10.82
C ARG A 438 -5.60 -41.04 -9.82
N GLU A 439 -4.70 -40.17 -9.38
CA GLU A 439 -3.73 -40.52 -8.35
C GLU A 439 -4.40 -40.71 -6.98
N MET A 440 -5.41 -39.91 -6.61
CA MET A 440 -6.22 -40.13 -5.40
C MET A 440 -6.88 -41.52 -5.41
N GLU A 441 -7.43 -41.94 -6.54
CA GLU A 441 -8.04 -43.26 -6.71
C GLU A 441 -6.99 -44.38 -6.60
N ARG A 442 -5.90 -44.27 -7.38
CA ARG A 442 -4.83 -45.27 -7.44
C ARG A 442 -4.13 -45.47 -6.10
N LEU A 443 -3.94 -44.38 -5.35
CA LEU A 443 -3.28 -44.39 -4.04
C LEU A 443 -4.26 -44.76 -2.91
N GLY A 444 -5.55 -44.96 -3.19
CA GLY A 444 -6.55 -45.37 -2.21
C GLY A 444 -7.16 -44.23 -1.39
N TYR A 445 -6.83 -42.97 -1.66
CA TYR A 445 -7.40 -41.82 -0.95
C TYR A 445 -8.91 -41.68 -1.16
N LEU A 446 -9.46 -42.03 -2.33
CA LEU A 446 -10.92 -42.00 -2.55
C LEU A 446 -11.65 -43.09 -1.78
N ARG A 447 -10.99 -44.22 -1.50
CA ARG A 447 -11.52 -45.27 -0.61
C ARG A 447 -11.49 -44.78 0.83
N THR A 448 -10.40 -44.11 1.23
CA THR A 448 -10.25 -43.55 2.57
C THR A 448 -11.22 -42.39 2.80
N CYS A 449 -11.08 -41.26 2.11
CA CYS A 449 -12.02 -40.14 2.14
C CYS A 449 -12.54 -39.87 0.71
N SER A 450 -13.74 -40.35 0.38
CA SER A 450 -14.36 -40.15 -0.94
C SER A 450 -14.59 -38.68 -1.31
N GLU A 451 -14.74 -37.83 -0.28
CA GLU A 451 -14.98 -36.39 -0.39
C GLU A 451 -13.72 -35.59 -0.77
N ILE A 452 -12.52 -36.17 -0.65
CA ILE A 452 -11.24 -35.47 -0.89
C ILE A 452 -11.15 -34.84 -2.29
N GLN A 453 -11.77 -35.46 -3.29
CA GLN A 453 -11.76 -34.98 -4.67
C GLN A 453 -12.48 -33.64 -4.85
N ARG A 454 -13.42 -33.28 -3.94
CA ARG A 454 -14.17 -32.01 -4.01
C ARG A 454 -13.25 -30.80 -3.85
N TYR A 455 -12.14 -30.96 -3.13
CA TYR A 455 -11.20 -29.89 -2.83
C TYR A 455 -10.06 -29.77 -3.86
N ALA A 456 -9.92 -30.74 -4.76
CA ALA A 456 -8.77 -30.87 -5.65
C ALA A 456 -8.62 -29.70 -6.62
N GLU A 457 -9.69 -29.26 -7.27
CA GLU A 457 -9.64 -28.20 -8.28
C GLU A 457 -9.32 -26.83 -7.65
N ALA A 458 -10.04 -26.47 -6.59
CA ALA A 458 -9.81 -25.23 -5.84
C ALA A 458 -8.37 -25.16 -5.32
N THR A 459 -7.88 -26.26 -4.74
CA THR A 459 -6.50 -26.36 -4.23
C THR A 459 -5.47 -26.18 -5.34
N LEU A 460 -5.65 -26.82 -6.50
CA LEU A 460 -4.74 -26.69 -7.63
C LEU A 460 -4.70 -25.26 -8.19
N ASN A 461 -5.87 -24.62 -8.35
CA ASN A 461 -5.95 -23.23 -8.80
C ASN A 461 -5.25 -22.28 -7.82
N ARG A 462 -5.39 -22.55 -6.51
CA ARG A 462 -4.71 -21.76 -5.49
C ARG A 462 -3.20 -21.91 -5.52
N LEU A 463 -2.70 -23.14 -5.71
CA LEU A 463 -1.26 -23.39 -5.84
C LEU A 463 -0.66 -22.66 -7.04
N LYS A 464 -1.40 -22.54 -8.16
CA LYS A 464 -0.95 -21.73 -9.31
C LYS A 464 -0.73 -20.26 -8.93
N ILE A 465 -1.64 -19.69 -8.14
CA ILE A 465 -1.57 -18.31 -7.66
C ILE A 465 -0.40 -18.15 -6.67
N GLU A 466 -0.32 -19.04 -5.68
CA GLU A 466 0.69 -18.98 -4.61
C GLU A 466 2.12 -19.10 -5.16
N PHE A 467 2.34 -20.03 -6.07
CA PHE A 467 3.65 -20.26 -6.68
C PHE A 467 3.87 -19.48 -7.98
N ARG A 468 2.92 -18.62 -8.36
CA ARG A 468 2.94 -17.80 -9.59
C ARG A 468 3.36 -18.62 -10.82
N THR A 469 2.75 -19.78 -10.97
CA THR A 469 3.07 -20.75 -12.03
C THR A 469 1.81 -21.33 -12.64
N GLU A 470 1.79 -21.45 -13.96
CA GLU A 470 0.72 -22.17 -14.66
C GLU A 470 0.96 -23.69 -14.67
N LYS A 471 2.22 -24.12 -14.50
CA LYS A 471 2.65 -25.51 -14.56
C LYS A 471 2.74 -26.11 -13.16
N ILE A 472 1.84 -27.04 -12.87
CA ILE A 472 1.83 -27.82 -11.63
C ILE A 472 2.67 -29.08 -11.83
N ARG A 473 3.84 -29.15 -11.19
CA ARG A 473 4.74 -30.32 -11.20
C ARG A 473 4.35 -31.38 -10.16
N THR A 474 4.96 -32.56 -10.19
CA THR A 474 4.74 -33.66 -9.23
C THR A 474 4.71 -33.22 -7.77
N TRP A 475 5.69 -32.43 -7.30
CA TRP A 475 5.72 -31.95 -5.91
C TRP A 475 4.53 -31.05 -5.52
N HIS A 476 3.96 -30.29 -6.46
CA HIS A 476 2.75 -29.52 -6.17
C HIS A 476 1.54 -30.45 -5.98
N ALA A 477 1.53 -31.61 -6.65
CA ALA A 477 0.47 -32.60 -6.45
C ALA A 477 0.55 -33.24 -5.06
N TYR A 478 1.76 -33.41 -4.48
CA TYR A 478 1.91 -33.80 -3.07
C TYR A 478 1.29 -32.76 -2.13
N ILE A 479 1.63 -31.47 -2.29
CA ILE A 479 1.03 -30.39 -1.48
C ILE A 479 -0.49 -30.33 -1.67
N ALA A 480 -0.97 -30.50 -2.91
CA ALA A 480 -2.40 -30.51 -3.20
C ALA A 480 -3.11 -31.65 -2.48
N MET A 481 -2.52 -32.86 -2.48
CA MET A 481 -3.05 -34.02 -1.77
C MET A 481 -3.11 -33.76 -0.26
N GLU A 482 -2.04 -33.22 0.32
CA GLU A 482 -1.95 -32.86 1.73
C GLU A 482 -3.01 -31.85 2.14
N ARG A 483 -3.17 -30.76 1.36
CA ARG A 483 -4.19 -29.74 1.62
C ARG A 483 -5.61 -30.30 1.48
N CYS A 484 -5.91 -31.06 0.43
CA CYS A 484 -7.23 -31.65 0.26
C CYS A 484 -7.57 -32.60 1.41
N MET A 485 -6.60 -33.39 1.87
CA MET A 485 -6.82 -34.30 2.99
C MET A 485 -6.98 -33.55 4.31
N ALA A 486 -6.14 -32.53 4.56
CA ALA A 486 -6.27 -31.63 5.71
C ALA A 486 -7.67 -31.02 5.78
N ILE A 487 -8.20 -30.52 4.66
CA ILE A 487 -9.57 -29.98 4.57
C ILE A 487 -10.61 -31.09 4.85
N CYS A 488 -10.42 -32.31 4.32
CA CYS A 488 -11.37 -33.40 4.56
C CYS A 488 -11.45 -33.83 6.05
N ILE A 489 -10.34 -33.76 6.80
CA ILE A 489 -10.27 -34.42 8.12
C ILE A 489 -10.10 -33.48 9.31
N LEU A 490 -9.38 -32.37 9.18
CA LEU A 490 -9.00 -31.55 10.33
C LEU A 490 -10.14 -30.65 10.85
N GLY A 491 -11.03 -30.19 9.95
CA GLY A 491 -12.21 -29.40 10.32
C GLY A 491 -13.34 -30.19 10.96
N LYS A 492 -13.18 -31.51 11.14
CA LYS A 492 -14.23 -32.39 11.70
C LYS A 492 -14.19 -32.51 13.21
N TYR A 493 -13.21 -31.88 13.87
CA TYR A 493 -12.98 -32.09 15.28
C TYR A 493 -12.66 -30.81 16.07
N PRO A 494 -13.35 -30.54 17.18
CA PRO A 494 -13.29 -29.25 17.86
C PRO A 494 -11.91 -28.83 18.40
N THR A 495 -11.15 -29.75 19.02
CA THR A 495 -9.84 -29.44 19.63
C THR A 495 -8.83 -28.99 18.57
N VAL A 496 -8.76 -29.75 17.47
CA VAL A 496 -7.88 -29.46 16.33
C VAL A 496 -8.38 -28.22 15.57
N GLU A 497 -9.68 -28.08 15.36
CA GLU A 497 -10.26 -26.89 14.74
C GLU A 497 -9.95 -25.61 15.54
N ARG A 498 -10.02 -25.68 16.88
CA ARG A 498 -9.65 -24.57 17.77
C ARG A 498 -8.17 -24.23 17.65
N PHE A 499 -7.28 -25.22 17.64
CA PHE A 499 -5.84 -25.00 17.42
C PHE A 499 -5.57 -24.35 16.05
N ILE A 500 -6.23 -24.85 15.00
CA ILE A 500 -6.13 -24.32 13.64
C ILE A 500 -6.62 -22.86 13.56
N HIS A 501 -7.72 -22.54 14.22
CA HIS A 501 -8.26 -21.18 14.28
C HIS A 501 -7.34 -20.23 15.04
N LEU A 502 -6.93 -20.63 16.25
CA LEU A 502 -6.05 -19.83 17.10
C LEU A 502 -4.77 -19.50 16.34
N ASN A 503 -4.13 -20.47 15.68
CA ASN A 503 -2.89 -20.24 14.93
C ASN A 503 -3.11 -19.73 13.49
N LYS A 504 -4.31 -19.26 13.13
CA LYS A 504 -4.67 -18.74 11.78
C LYS A 504 -4.34 -19.71 10.63
N MET A 505 -4.30 -21.00 10.93
CA MET A 505 -4.08 -22.08 9.97
C MET A 505 -5.32 -22.32 9.10
N CYS A 506 -6.51 -21.95 9.55
CA CYS A 506 -7.77 -22.00 8.78
C CYS A 506 -7.61 -21.27 7.44
N THR A 507 -7.02 -20.07 7.45
CA THR A 507 -6.70 -19.31 6.23
C THR A 507 -5.61 -20.00 5.40
N SER A 508 -4.68 -20.74 6.03
CA SER A 508 -3.54 -21.39 5.35
C SER A 508 -3.95 -22.63 4.59
N LEU A 509 -4.77 -23.42 5.25
CA LEU A 509 -5.27 -24.70 4.78
C LEU A 509 -6.59 -24.51 4.03
N GLN A 510 -7.17 -23.31 4.05
CA GLN A 510 -8.47 -22.97 3.46
C GLN A 510 -9.58 -23.89 3.99
N ILE A 511 -9.54 -24.13 5.30
CA ILE A 511 -10.56 -24.90 5.99
C ILE A 511 -11.70 -23.94 6.31
N GLU A 512 -12.92 -24.30 5.90
CA GLU A 512 -14.15 -23.68 6.40
C GLU A 512 -14.23 -23.94 7.91
N CYS A 513 -13.73 -22.98 8.68
CA CYS A 513 -13.67 -23.08 10.14
C CYS A 513 -14.94 -22.48 10.73
N ALA A 514 -15.66 -23.25 11.54
CA ALA A 514 -16.88 -22.81 12.20
C ALA A 514 -16.65 -21.60 13.12
N LEU A 515 -15.45 -21.47 13.70
CA LEU A 515 -15.07 -20.30 14.51
C LEU A 515 -14.86 -19.05 13.64
N CYS A 516 -14.21 -19.18 12.48
CA CYS A 516 -14.12 -18.08 11.50
C CYS A 516 -15.50 -17.68 10.98
N ILE A 517 -16.36 -18.65 10.69
CA ILE A 517 -17.73 -18.40 10.23
C ILE A 517 -18.56 -17.76 11.33
N ALA A 518 -18.43 -18.18 12.59
CA ALA A 518 -19.12 -17.54 13.72
C ALA A 518 -18.61 -16.11 13.96
N GLU A 519 -17.30 -15.87 13.84
CA GLU A 519 -16.71 -14.51 13.87
C GLU A 519 -17.19 -13.67 12.69
N GLN A 520 -17.33 -14.26 11.49
CA GLN A 520 -17.90 -13.60 10.31
C GLN A 520 -19.38 -13.30 10.47
N ILE A 521 -20.20 -14.24 10.94
CA ILE A 521 -21.64 -14.03 11.20
C ILE A 521 -21.84 -13.00 12.32
N ALA A 522 -20.99 -13.00 13.35
CA ALA A 522 -20.99 -11.98 14.39
C ALA A 522 -20.55 -10.61 13.84
N ALA A 523 -19.57 -10.59 12.94
CA ALA A 523 -19.11 -9.39 12.23
C ALA A 523 -20.15 -8.89 11.21
N GLU A 524 -20.94 -9.78 10.58
CA GLU A 524 -22.01 -9.51 9.62
C GLU A 524 -23.26 -8.97 10.34
N LYS A 525 -23.63 -9.55 11.50
CA LYS A 525 -24.67 -8.96 12.37
C LYS A 525 -24.25 -7.61 12.96
N GLN A 526 -22.96 -7.43 13.26
CA GLN A 526 -22.40 -6.12 13.59
C GLN A 526 -22.28 -5.19 12.37
N ALA A 527 -22.28 -5.70 11.15
CA ALA A 527 -22.23 -4.91 9.92
C ALA A 527 -23.62 -4.34 9.57
N GLU A 528 -24.70 -5.10 9.75
CA GLU A 528 -26.09 -4.65 9.54
C GLU A 528 -26.50 -3.49 10.48
N GLU A 529 -25.95 -3.41 11.70
CA GLU A 529 -26.18 -2.28 12.61
C GLU A 529 -25.23 -1.09 12.34
N LYS A 530 -24.02 -1.33 11.80
CA LYS A 530 -23.08 -0.29 11.34
C LYS A 530 -23.57 0.47 10.09
N GLU A 531 -24.42 -0.14 9.27
CA GLU A 531 -24.88 0.42 7.98
C GLU A 531 -25.94 1.53 8.13
N LYS A 532 -26.69 1.57 9.24
CA LYS A 532 -27.79 2.53 9.44
C LYS A 532 -27.34 3.96 9.77
N GLU A 533 -26.11 4.16 10.23
CA GLU A 533 -25.70 5.44 10.85
C GLU A 533 -24.62 6.20 10.06
N SER A 534 -23.77 5.48 9.30
CA SER A 534 -23.01 6.06 8.17
C SER A 534 -23.95 6.58 7.07
N ALA A 535 -25.12 5.96 6.95
CA ALA A 535 -26.17 6.30 6.00
C ALA A 535 -26.69 7.73 6.15
N GLU A 536 -27.12 8.19 7.33
CA GLU A 536 -27.84 9.48 7.46
C GLU A 536 -27.02 10.71 7.04
N ARG A 537 -25.68 10.67 7.17
CA ARG A 537 -24.79 11.78 6.77
C ARG A 537 -24.43 11.73 5.29
N THR A 538 -24.20 10.54 4.76
CA THR A 538 -23.97 10.25 3.34
C THR A 538 -25.22 10.59 2.52
N VAL A 539 -26.39 10.26 3.05
CA VAL A 539 -27.73 10.61 2.56
C VAL A 539 -27.88 12.13 2.38
N GLN A 540 -27.60 12.94 3.41
CA GLN A 540 -27.79 14.39 3.33
C GLN A 540 -26.78 15.08 2.38
N LEU A 541 -25.55 14.59 2.30
CA LEU A 541 -24.53 15.04 1.34
C LEU A 541 -25.00 14.80 -0.10
N PHE A 542 -25.35 13.55 -0.43
CA PHE A 542 -25.76 13.19 -1.78
C PHE A 542 -27.10 13.82 -2.17
N GLN A 543 -28.04 14.01 -1.24
CA GLN A 543 -29.29 14.70 -1.52
C GLN A 543 -29.06 16.14 -2.00
N ILE A 544 -28.13 16.88 -1.38
CA ILE A 544 -27.79 18.24 -1.79
C ILE A 544 -27.10 18.23 -3.16
N LEU A 545 -26.06 17.40 -3.32
CA LEU A 545 -25.30 17.35 -4.57
C LEU A 545 -26.14 16.91 -5.76
N LEU A 546 -27.03 15.92 -5.57
CA LEU A 546 -27.92 15.43 -6.61
C LEU A 546 -28.86 16.53 -7.11
N HIS A 547 -29.36 17.40 -6.23
CA HIS A 547 -30.21 18.52 -6.63
C HIS A 547 -29.49 19.56 -7.52
N PHE A 548 -28.18 19.71 -7.37
CA PHE A 548 -27.37 20.60 -8.21
C PHE A 548 -26.82 19.94 -9.48
N TYR A 549 -26.77 18.61 -9.52
CA TYR A 549 -26.13 17.84 -10.59
C TYR A 549 -27.12 17.11 -11.51
N VAL A 550 -28.31 16.79 -11.02
CA VAL A 550 -29.35 16.09 -11.79
C VAL A 550 -30.48 17.05 -12.08
N HIS A 551 -30.91 17.08 -13.34
CA HIS A 551 -32.02 17.93 -13.78
C HIS A 551 -33.34 17.54 -13.06
N GLU A 552 -34.16 18.53 -12.72
CA GLU A 552 -35.38 18.34 -11.91
C GLU A 552 -36.36 17.29 -12.45
N ASP A 553 -36.52 17.17 -13.78
CA ASP A 553 -37.35 16.12 -14.42
C ASP A 553 -36.88 14.68 -14.17
N VAL A 554 -35.57 14.47 -14.00
CA VAL A 554 -34.96 13.14 -13.85
C VAL A 554 -34.68 12.84 -12.38
N LEU A 555 -34.59 13.88 -11.54
CA LEU A 555 -34.36 13.77 -10.10
C LEU A 555 -35.28 12.76 -9.38
N PRO A 556 -36.59 12.65 -9.70
CA PRO A 556 -37.47 11.66 -9.06
C PRO A 556 -37.13 10.19 -9.35
N LEU A 557 -36.28 9.89 -10.34
CA LEU A 557 -35.84 8.54 -10.66
C LEU A 557 -34.79 8.00 -9.67
N PHE A 558 -34.21 8.90 -8.87
CA PHE A 558 -33.17 8.56 -7.90
C PHE A 558 -33.79 8.45 -6.51
N THR A 559 -33.74 7.25 -5.94
CA THR A 559 -34.13 6.99 -4.56
C THR A 559 -32.89 6.94 -3.70
N LEU A 560 -32.88 7.72 -2.63
CA LEU A 560 -31.74 7.77 -1.73
C LEU A 560 -31.67 6.49 -0.87
N VAL A 561 -30.50 5.86 -0.78
CA VAL A 561 -30.26 4.66 0.05
C VAL A 561 -29.03 4.84 0.93
N ASN A 562 -28.80 3.92 1.86
CA ASN A 562 -27.77 4.03 2.89
C ASN A 562 -26.35 4.26 2.34
N GLU A 563 -26.03 3.76 1.14
CA GLU A 563 -24.71 3.91 0.51
C GLU A 563 -24.67 4.88 -0.70
N GLY A 564 -25.72 5.70 -0.92
CA GLY A 564 -25.80 6.62 -2.06
C GLY A 564 -27.22 6.78 -2.59
N PHE A 565 -27.47 6.29 -3.80
CA PHE A 565 -28.79 6.33 -4.45
C PHE A 565 -28.99 5.10 -5.33
N GLU A 566 -30.21 4.60 -5.37
CA GLU A 566 -30.70 3.60 -6.31
C GLU A 566 -31.47 4.29 -7.42
N ALA A 567 -31.24 3.85 -8.65
CA ALA A 567 -32.03 4.22 -9.81
C ALA A 567 -31.97 3.08 -10.82
N ASP A 568 -32.98 2.96 -11.68
CA ASP A 568 -32.95 2.02 -12.79
C ASP A 568 -32.15 2.63 -13.96
N PHE A 569 -30.83 2.42 -13.92
CA PHE A 569 -29.88 2.87 -14.96
C PHE A 569 -30.01 2.11 -16.28
N THR A 570 -30.86 1.08 -16.35
CA THR A 570 -31.02 0.26 -17.56
C THR A 570 -32.23 0.72 -18.36
N ASN A 571 -33.38 0.92 -17.68
CA ASN A 571 -34.66 1.16 -18.35
C ASN A 571 -35.17 2.60 -18.25
N THR A 572 -34.45 3.50 -17.56
CA THR A 572 -34.91 4.87 -17.34
C THR A 572 -33.85 5.91 -17.71
N LYS A 573 -34.26 7.18 -17.72
CA LYS A 573 -33.39 8.35 -17.94
C LYS A 573 -32.31 8.54 -16.86
N ALA A 574 -32.32 7.76 -15.78
CA ALA A 574 -31.19 7.70 -14.85
C ALA A 574 -29.87 7.32 -15.56
N ALA A 575 -29.96 6.52 -16.63
CA ALA A 575 -28.85 6.12 -17.48
C ALA A 575 -28.07 7.29 -18.11
N ILE A 576 -28.69 8.47 -18.25
CA ILE A 576 -28.01 9.68 -18.73
C ILE A 576 -26.79 9.96 -17.85
N TYR A 577 -26.97 9.89 -16.53
CA TYR A 577 -26.00 10.33 -15.53
C TYR A 577 -24.96 9.27 -15.12
N GLY A 578 -25.05 8.04 -15.67
CA GLY A 578 -24.10 6.96 -15.41
C GLY A 578 -24.66 5.57 -15.69
N SER A 579 -23.83 4.54 -15.53
CA SER A 579 -24.20 3.13 -15.73
C SER A 579 -24.59 2.39 -14.45
N CYS A 580 -24.25 2.94 -13.29
CA CYS A 580 -24.54 2.36 -11.98
C CYS A 580 -24.40 3.41 -10.86
N PRO A 581 -24.92 3.15 -9.63
CA PRO A 581 -24.82 4.06 -8.49
C PRO A 581 -23.40 4.56 -8.21
N LYS A 582 -22.43 3.65 -8.23
CA LYS A 582 -21.01 3.94 -7.93
C LYS A 582 -20.41 4.99 -8.87
N GLU A 583 -20.79 4.95 -10.14
CA GLU A 583 -20.28 5.88 -11.14
C GLU A 583 -20.80 7.30 -10.88
N LEU A 584 -22.11 7.47 -10.69
CA LEU A 584 -22.70 8.78 -10.38
C LEU A 584 -22.17 9.32 -9.04
N THR A 585 -21.95 8.46 -8.03
CA THR A 585 -21.39 8.88 -6.74
C THR A 585 -20.01 9.51 -6.93
N ARG A 586 -19.16 8.90 -7.76
CA ARG A 586 -17.85 9.48 -8.11
C ARG A 586 -18.00 10.85 -8.80
N GLN A 587 -18.93 10.98 -9.75
CA GLN A 587 -19.18 12.25 -10.45
C GLN A 587 -19.64 13.36 -9.48
N LEU A 588 -20.50 13.04 -8.50
CA LEU A 588 -20.96 14.00 -7.50
C LEU A 588 -19.82 14.47 -6.58
N LEU A 589 -18.93 13.55 -6.17
CA LEU A 589 -17.76 13.89 -5.36
C LEU A 589 -16.79 14.79 -6.15
N ASP A 590 -16.50 14.43 -7.41
CA ASP A 590 -15.65 15.24 -8.30
C ASP A 590 -16.23 16.65 -8.50
N PHE A 591 -17.55 16.77 -8.67
CA PHE A 591 -18.25 18.05 -8.78
C PHE A 591 -18.09 18.94 -7.54
N ASN A 592 -17.97 18.35 -6.35
CA ASN A 592 -17.90 19.06 -5.08
C ASN A 592 -16.48 19.56 -4.71
N THR A 593 -15.48 19.34 -5.57
CA THR A 593 -14.06 19.62 -5.25
C THR A 593 -13.61 21.08 -5.36
N PHE A 594 -14.49 22.02 -5.74
CA PHE A 594 -14.14 23.44 -5.90
C PHE A 594 -14.06 24.21 -4.57
N ALA A 595 -13.21 25.25 -4.54
CA ALA A 595 -13.10 26.13 -3.38
C ALA A 595 -14.37 26.95 -3.16
N GLY A 596 -14.85 26.99 -1.91
CA GLY A 596 -16.10 27.64 -1.55
C GLY A 596 -17.34 26.73 -1.61
N SER A 597 -17.17 25.42 -1.84
CA SER A 597 -18.27 24.46 -1.79
C SER A 597 -19.02 24.45 -0.46
N LEU A 598 -18.33 24.67 0.67
CA LEU A 598 -18.94 24.87 1.99
C LEU A 598 -19.96 26.02 1.99
N HIS A 599 -19.59 27.16 1.40
CA HIS A 599 -20.46 28.33 1.37
C HIS A 599 -21.66 28.11 0.46
N ARG A 600 -21.44 27.40 -0.65
CA ARG A 600 -22.44 27.20 -1.70
C ARG A 600 -23.45 26.09 -1.38
N PHE A 601 -22.97 24.94 -0.91
CA PHE A 601 -23.77 23.75 -0.65
C PHE A 601 -24.02 23.50 0.85
N GLY A 602 -23.37 24.27 1.72
CA GLY A 602 -23.53 24.21 3.17
C GLY A 602 -22.58 23.23 3.86
N TYR A 603 -22.51 23.30 5.20
CA TYR A 603 -21.56 22.49 6.00
C TYR A 603 -21.81 20.98 5.96
N LYS A 604 -22.99 20.55 5.52
CA LYS A 604 -23.32 19.13 5.36
C LYS A 604 -22.69 18.53 4.11
N SER A 605 -22.37 19.34 3.10
CA SER A 605 -21.73 18.87 1.88
C SER A 605 -20.20 18.89 1.94
N ARG A 606 -19.61 19.53 2.95
CA ARG A 606 -18.17 19.75 3.05
C ARG A 606 -17.46 18.54 3.67
N VAL A 607 -16.57 17.93 2.90
CA VAL A 607 -15.71 16.81 3.33
C VAL A 607 -14.24 17.28 3.38
N TYR A 608 -13.58 17.08 4.52
CA TYR A 608 -12.17 17.49 4.75
C TYR A 608 -11.18 16.35 4.54
N GLN A 609 -11.65 15.12 4.34
CA GLN A 609 -10.81 13.93 4.16
C GLN A 609 -10.42 13.72 2.70
N ASP A 610 -11.22 14.26 1.77
CA ASP A 610 -11.00 14.04 0.36
C ASP A 610 -9.79 14.84 -0.16
N PRO A 611 -9.08 14.31 -1.18
CA PRO A 611 -8.05 15.05 -1.88
C PRO A 611 -8.60 16.37 -2.40
N HIS A 612 -7.78 17.42 -2.36
CA HIS A 612 -8.12 18.74 -2.86
C HIS A 612 -7.27 19.09 -4.08
N PRO A 613 -7.74 19.98 -4.97
CA PRO A 613 -6.93 20.49 -6.07
C PRO A 613 -5.66 21.20 -5.55
N VAL A 614 -4.50 20.76 -6.04
CA VAL A 614 -3.23 21.47 -5.93
C VAL A 614 -2.89 22.05 -7.30
N PHE A 615 -2.53 23.32 -7.32
CA PHE A 615 -2.13 24.05 -8.52
C PHE A 615 -0.62 24.33 -8.46
N TYR A 616 0.00 24.58 -9.61
CA TYR A 616 1.43 24.83 -9.67
C TYR A 616 1.70 26.16 -10.34
N SER A 617 2.70 26.88 -9.83
CA SER A 617 3.18 28.08 -10.50
C SER A 617 4.00 27.74 -11.73
N TYR A 618 3.97 28.66 -12.69
CA TYR A 618 4.90 28.74 -13.80
C TYR A 618 5.57 30.10 -13.79
N GLN A 619 6.89 30.10 -13.94
CA GLN A 619 7.71 31.27 -14.16
C GLN A 619 8.99 30.79 -14.86
N LYS A 620 9.38 31.44 -15.95
CA LYS A 620 10.58 31.05 -16.70
C LYS A 620 11.81 31.10 -15.81
N GLY A 621 12.62 30.04 -15.86
CA GLY A 621 13.86 29.93 -15.09
C GLY A 621 13.69 29.73 -13.58
N ARG A 622 12.48 29.52 -13.06
CA ARG A 622 12.24 29.21 -11.64
C ARG A 622 11.58 27.86 -11.43
N GLU A 623 11.78 27.29 -10.25
CA GLU A 623 11.14 26.04 -9.84
C GLU A 623 9.63 26.22 -9.63
N LYS A 624 8.89 25.14 -9.89
CA LYS A 624 7.43 25.11 -9.69
C LYS A 624 7.12 25.08 -8.20
N HIS A 625 6.25 25.98 -7.75
CA HIS A 625 5.76 26.02 -6.38
C HIS A 625 4.28 25.61 -6.36
N ALA A 626 3.88 24.87 -5.33
CA ALA A 626 2.51 24.43 -5.16
C ALA A 626 1.64 25.50 -4.50
N TYR A 627 0.41 25.64 -4.98
CA TYR A 627 -0.61 26.58 -4.53
C TYR A 627 -1.91 25.84 -4.26
N VAL A 628 -2.62 26.27 -3.21
CA VAL A 628 -3.94 25.77 -2.85
C VAL A 628 -4.84 26.93 -2.47
N TYR A 629 -6.15 26.73 -2.51
CA TYR A 629 -7.07 27.70 -1.91
C TYR A 629 -7.01 27.63 -0.39
N LYS A 630 -7.24 28.75 0.29
CA LYS A 630 -7.29 28.80 1.77
C LYS A 630 -8.27 27.78 2.38
N GLN A 631 -9.40 27.53 1.71
CA GLN A 631 -10.38 26.49 2.06
C GLN A 631 -9.77 25.09 2.08
N SER A 632 -8.82 24.82 1.18
CA SER A 632 -8.16 23.51 1.07
C SER A 632 -7.13 23.28 2.17
N ILE A 633 -6.67 24.33 2.86
CA ILE A 633 -5.76 24.20 4.02
C ILE A 633 -6.41 23.35 5.12
N PHE A 634 -7.73 23.41 5.29
CA PHE A 634 -8.43 22.57 6.26
C PHE A 634 -8.38 21.07 5.91
N ASN A 635 -8.33 20.71 4.62
CA ASN A 635 -8.07 19.32 4.21
C ASN A 635 -6.64 18.91 4.59
N ILE A 636 -5.65 19.78 4.33
CA ILE A 636 -4.25 19.53 4.74
C ILE A 636 -4.16 19.32 6.24
N LEU A 637 -4.79 20.19 7.05
CA LEU A 637 -4.80 20.06 8.51
C LEU A 637 -5.45 18.76 9.00
N MET A 638 -6.53 18.30 8.35
CA MET A 638 -7.14 17.01 8.67
C MET A 638 -6.19 15.85 8.39
N MET A 639 -5.46 15.88 7.27
CA MET A 639 -4.51 14.85 6.85
C MET A 639 -3.22 14.80 7.71
N LEU A 640 -2.97 15.78 8.58
CA LEU A 640 -1.84 15.75 9.51
C LEU A 640 -2.05 14.78 10.69
N LEU A 641 -3.27 14.29 10.91
CA LEU A 641 -3.54 13.35 11.99
C LEU A 641 -3.26 11.91 11.56
N PRO A 642 -2.53 11.12 12.38
CA PRO A 642 -2.35 9.69 12.15
C PRO A 642 -3.62 8.95 12.59
N LEU A 643 -4.66 9.01 11.76
CA LEU A 643 -5.89 8.24 11.96
C LEU A 643 -5.71 6.89 11.24
N ASP A 644 -5.83 5.79 11.98
CA ASP A 644 -5.43 4.45 11.55
C ASP A 644 -6.47 3.84 10.57
N ASP A 645 -7.76 4.18 10.75
CA ASP A 645 -8.86 3.89 9.81
C ASP A 645 -10.06 4.80 10.13
N PRO A 646 -10.57 5.64 9.20
CA PRO A 646 -11.77 6.44 9.41
C PRO A 646 -13.02 5.62 9.81
N LYS A 647 -13.04 4.30 9.57
CA LYS A 647 -14.11 3.38 9.97
C LYS A 647 -14.05 2.97 11.45
N LEU A 648 -12.97 3.27 12.18
CA LEU A 648 -12.94 3.13 13.63
C LEU A 648 -13.80 4.25 14.25
N TYR A 649 -14.80 3.88 15.03
CA TYR A 649 -15.79 4.80 15.62
C TYR A 649 -15.15 5.95 16.43
N GLY A 650 -13.96 5.72 17.01
CA GLY A 650 -13.16 6.76 17.67
C GLY A 650 -12.62 7.82 16.71
N ASP A 651 -12.06 7.41 15.57
CA ASP A 651 -11.47 8.32 14.57
C ASP A 651 -12.55 9.14 13.87
N SER A 652 -13.69 8.51 13.55
CA SER A 652 -14.89 9.20 13.07
C SER A 652 -15.36 10.31 14.02
N LEU A 653 -15.32 10.06 15.34
CA LEU A 653 -15.69 11.04 16.36
C LEU A 653 -14.71 12.22 16.43
N ILE A 654 -13.41 11.93 16.34
CA ILE A 654 -12.35 12.96 16.26
C ILE A 654 -12.60 13.83 15.02
N GLN A 655 -12.74 13.22 13.85
CA GLN A 655 -12.98 13.92 12.59
C GLN A 655 -14.24 14.80 12.65
N TYR A 656 -15.33 14.32 13.28
CA TYR A 656 -16.54 15.12 13.45
C TYR A 656 -16.30 16.35 14.35
N ALA A 657 -15.64 16.15 15.50
CA ALA A 657 -15.32 17.23 16.42
C ALA A 657 -14.41 18.29 15.78
N LEU A 658 -13.42 17.86 14.98
CA LEU A 658 -12.53 18.77 14.26
C LEU A 658 -13.22 19.43 13.06
N GLY A 659 -14.13 18.74 12.39
CA GLY A 659 -14.97 19.32 11.33
C GLY A 659 -15.82 20.50 11.82
N ILE A 660 -16.30 20.48 13.08
CA ILE A 660 -16.95 21.65 13.70
C ILE A 660 -16.01 22.85 13.74
N TYR A 661 -14.77 22.63 14.18
CA TYR A 661 -13.76 23.67 14.28
C TYR A 661 -13.36 24.21 12.90
N PHE A 662 -13.14 23.32 11.92
CA PHE A 662 -12.83 23.72 10.54
C PHE A 662 -13.97 24.50 9.90
N ASN A 663 -15.21 24.05 10.02
CA ASN A 663 -16.38 24.79 9.52
C ASN A 663 -16.46 26.20 10.11
N HIS A 664 -16.17 26.36 11.40
CA HIS A 664 -16.16 27.66 12.06
C HIS A 664 -15.08 28.59 11.49
N HIS A 665 -13.88 28.07 11.22
CA HIS A 665 -12.77 28.85 10.69
C HIS A 665 -12.87 29.10 9.19
N GLU A 666 -13.30 28.12 8.40
CA GLU A 666 -13.57 28.30 6.97
C GLU A 666 -14.67 29.35 6.76
N ALA A 667 -15.71 29.38 7.61
CA ALA A 667 -16.73 30.43 7.57
C ALA A 667 -16.18 31.86 7.79
N LYS A 668 -15.01 32.03 8.43
CA LYS A 668 -14.36 33.34 8.59
C LYS A 668 -13.78 33.87 7.28
N LEU A 669 -13.56 33.00 6.30
CA LEU A 669 -13.21 33.41 4.93
C LEU A 669 -14.38 34.10 4.21
N LYS A 670 -15.61 33.99 4.74
CA LYS A 670 -16.82 34.63 4.19
C LYS A 670 -17.01 34.35 2.69
N GLY A 671 -16.67 33.13 2.26
CA GLY A 671 -16.76 32.70 0.87
C GLY A 671 -15.60 33.15 -0.02
N GLU A 672 -14.70 34.03 0.43
CA GLU A 672 -13.58 34.53 -0.39
C GLU A 672 -12.61 33.42 -0.78
N ASN A 673 -12.38 33.24 -2.08
CA ASN A 673 -11.55 32.18 -2.62
C ASN A 673 -10.19 32.73 -3.07
N GLU A 674 -9.19 32.59 -2.20
CA GLU A 674 -7.85 33.14 -2.39
C GLU A 674 -6.82 32.02 -2.42
N LEU A 675 -5.84 32.12 -3.33
CA LEU A 675 -4.75 31.16 -3.45
C LEU A 675 -3.60 31.55 -2.53
N VAL A 676 -2.96 30.52 -1.97
CA VAL A 676 -1.81 30.63 -1.07
C VAL A 676 -0.82 29.52 -1.42
N PRO A 677 0.50 29.77 -1.35
CA PRO A 677 1.49 28.75 -1.58
C PRO A 677 1.50 27.77 -0.42
N THR A 678 1.80 26.50 -0.69
CA THR A 678 2.09 25.53 0.35
C THR A 678 3.57 25.64 0.72
N ILE A 679 3.84 26.16 1.93
CA ILE A 679 5.20 26.26 2.47
C ILE A 679 5.44 25.02 3.33
N ASP A 680 6.10 24.01 2.75
CA ASP A 680 6.28 22.68 3.35
C ASP A 680 6.91 22.77 4.73
N GLU A 681 7.90 23.65 4.95
CA GLU A 681 8.57 23.80 6.24
C GLU A 681 7.60 24.21 7.36
N LYS A 682 6.57 25.01 7.04
CA LYS A 682 5.58 25.43 8.04
C LYS A 682 4.65 24.28 8.44
N PHE A 683 4.20 23.50 7.46
CA PHE A 683 3.30 22.38 7.71
C PHE A 683 4.03 21.20 8.36
N ASP A 684 5.30 20.98 8.02
CA ASP A 684 6.14 19.99 8.70
C ASP A 684 6.45 20.39 10.14
N ALA A 685 6.74 21.67 10.39
CA ALA A 685 6.90 22.17 11.77
C ALA A 685 5.59 22.05 12.58
N LEU A 686 4.43 22.22 11.95
CA LEU A 686 3.13 21.97 12.59
C LEU A 686 2.92 20.48 12.89
N ARG A 687 3.25 19.61 11.94
CA ARG A 687 3.17 18.15 12.10
C ARG A 687 4.00 17.67 13.29
N ILE A 688 5.26 18.10 13.36
CA ILE A 688 6.17 17.77 14.48
C ILE A 688 5.56 18.23 15.81
N LYS A 689 5.05 19.47 15.89
CA LYS A 689 4.40 19.97 17.11
C LYS A 689 3.16 19.15 17.49
N LEU A 690 2.34 18.75 16.51
CA LEU A 690 1.18 17.91 16.75
C LEU A 690 1.59 16.53 17.27
N GLU A 691 2.58 15.89 16.66
CA GLU A 691 3.15 14.63 17.11
C GLU A 691 3.69 14.76 18.55
N GLU A 692 4.52 15.75 18.84
CA GLU A 692 5.01 16.06 20.20
C GLU A 692 3.86 16.28 21.19
N GLY A 693 2.83 17.01 20.76
CA GLY A 693 1.65 17.30 21.56
C GLY A 693 0.86 16.05 21.91
N LEU A 694 0.64 15.15 20.95
CA LEU A 694 -0.13 13.92 21.12
C LEU A 694 0.60 12.89 21.99
N LYS A 695 1.93 13.01 22.10
CA LYS A 695 2.77 12.22 23.02
C LYS A 695 2.71 12.71 24.47
N THR A 696 2.24 13.94 24.71
CA THR A 696 2.12 14.47 26.08
C THR A 696 1.10 13.70 26.90
N GLN A 697 1.29 13.66 28.22
CA GLN A 697 0.35 12.95 29.08
C GLN A 697 -1.03 13.63 29.05
N ALA A 698 -2.08 12.84 28.81
CA ALA A 698 -3.47 13.29 28.77
C ALA A 698 -3.99 13.74 30.15
N ASN A 699 -3.56 14.90 30.60
CA ASN A 699 -3.83 15.45 31.93
C ASN A 699 -5.20 16.12 32.04
N GLU A 700 -5.95 16.20 30.94
CA GLU A 700 -7.26 16.81 30.88
C GLU A 700 -8.34 16.00 31.61
N MET A 701 -8.08 14.70 31.86
CA MET A 701 -9.00 13.77 32.51
C MET A 701 -8.30 12.89 33.56
N ASN A 702 -8.92 12.73 34.73
CA ASN A 702 -8.40 11.93 35.84
C ASN A 702 -8.92 10.48 35.77
N LYS A 703 -8.10 9.47 36.12
CA LYS A 703 -8.38 8.01 35.94
C LYS A 703 -9.72 7.53 36.53
N HIS A 704 -10.26 8.22 37.53
CA HIS A 704 -11.44 7.78 38.29
C HIS A 704 -12.77 8.41 37.83
N ASN A 705 -12.80 9.15 36.70
CA ASN A 705 -13.99 9.94 36.33
C ASN A 705 -14.14 10.20 34.81
N THR A 706 -13.73 9.28 33.93
CA THR A 706 -13.71 9.48 32.47
C THR A 706 -14.85 8.73 31.77
N THR A 707 -16.08 9.26 31.84
CA THR A 707 -17.24 8.68 31.14
C THR A 707 -17.51 9.41 29.82
N ALA A 708 -18.23 8.78 28.89
CA ALA A 708 -18.68 9.40 27.64
C ALA A 708 -19.30 10.80 27.85
N ALA A 709 -20.15 10.94 28.86
CA ALA A 709 -20.80 12.21 29.20
C ALA A 709 -19.80 13.31 29.64
N LYS A 710 -18.78 12.97 30.42
CA LYS A 710 -17.75 13.93 30.86
C LYS A 710 -16.79 14.29 29.74
N SER A 711 -16.45 13.32 28.90
CA SER A 711 -15.66 13.50 27.68
C SER A 711 -16.35 14.48 26.72
N LEU A 712 -17.65 14.27 26.49
CA LEU A 712 -18.49 15.18 25.72
C LEU A 712 -18.47 16.59 26.32
N GLN A 713 -18.63 16.74 27.63
CA GLN A 713 -18.60 18.06 28.29
C GLN A 713 -17.27 18.79 28.08
N LEU A 714 -16.14 18.08 28.15
CA LEU A 714 -14.81 18.69 27.95
C LEU A 714 -14.61 19.15 26.50
N VAL A 715 -14.92 18.27 25.53
CA VAL A 715 -14.82 18.60 24.11
C VAL A 715 -15.78 19.74 23.77
N LYS A 716 -17.02 19.68 24.25
CA LYS A 716 -18.01 20.74 24.07
C LYS A 716 -17.54 22.06 24.66
N LYS A 717 -17.01 22.08 25.89
CA LYS A 717 -16.47 23.31 26.52
C LYS A 717 -15.32 23.91 25.71
N ALA A 718 -14.42 23.08 25.18
CA ALA A 718 -13.32 23.54 24.34
C ALA A 718 -13.83 24.12 23.02
N LEU A 719 -14.75 23.41 22.35
CA LEU A 719 -15.36 23.87 21.11
C LEU A 719 -16.26 25.10 21.32
N GLU A 720 -17.01 25.23 22.42
CA GLU A 720 -17.81 26.42 22.75
C GLU A 720 -16.92 27.66 22.90
N ARG A 721 -15.74 27.48 23.51
CA ARG A 721 -14.75 28.57 23.65
C ARG A 721 -14.20 29.02 22.30
N LEU A 722 -13.92 28.07 21.40
CA LEU A 722 -13.30 28.36 20.10
C LEU A 722 -14.35 28.72 19.02
N CYS A 723 -15.55 28.17 19.14
CA CYS A 723 -16.64 28.18 18.17
C CYS A 723 -17.99 28.50 18.86
N PRO A 724 -18.21 29.72 19.37
CA PRO A 724 -19.33 30.04 20.28
C PRO A 724 -20.74 30.03 19.65
N LYS A 725 -20.86 29.84 18.33
CA LYS A 725 -22.14 29.89 17.59
C LYS A 725 -22.59 28.53 17.03
N THR A 726 -21.91 27.44 17.37
CA THR A 726 -22.15 26.10 16.79
C THR A 726 -23.22 25.33 17.58
N ASP A 727 -24.08 24.59 16.87
CA ASP A 727 -24.94 23.56 17.47
C ASP A 727 -24.15 22.26 17.75
N PHE A 728 -24.30 21.72 18.96
CA PHE A 728 -23.64 20.49 19.42
C PHE A 728 -24.58 19.30 19.53
N LYS A 729 -25.83 19.38 19.02
CA LYS A 729 -26.79 18.26 19.08
C LYS A 729 -26.25 16.96 18.50
N THR A 730 -25.69 17.00 17.29
CA THR A 730 -25.15 15.81 16.62
C THR A 730 -23.92 15.27 17.34
N LEU A 731 -23.01 16.15 17.80
CA LEU A 731 -21.86 15.74 18.61
C LEU A 731 -22.31 15.07 19.93
N THR A 732 -23.32 15.63 20.58
CA THR A 732 -23.89 15.10 21.83
C THR A 732 -24.48 13.71 21.61
N TRP A 733 -25.20 13.53 20.51
CA TRP A 733 -25.77 12.25 20.15
C TRP A 733 -24.68 11.22 19.83
N LEU A 734 -23.66 11.55 19.03
CA LEU A 734 -22.54 10.66 18.69
C LEU A 734 -21.79 10.14 19.93
N PHE A 735 -21.45 11.03 20.87
CA PHE A 735 -20.80 10.63 22.13
C PHE A 735 -21.67 9.68 22.95
N ASN A 736 -22.98 9.90 22.99
CA ASN A 736 -23.92 9.06 23.74
C ASN A 736 -24.13 7.68 23.08
N GLN A 737 -24.22 7.61 21.76
CA GLN A 737 -24.40 6.35 21.03
C GLN A 737 -23.15 5.48 21.12
N ILE A 738 -21.97 6.04 20.79
CA ILE A 738 -20.70 5.32 20.89
C ILE A 738 -20.46 4.79 22.30
N GLY A 739 -20.82 5.56 23.33
CA GLY A 739 -20.73 5.09 24.72
C GLY A 739 -21.64 3.91 25.03
N LYS A 740 -22.89 3.94 24.55
CA LYS A 740 -23.92 2.94 24.89
C LYS A 740 -23.86 1.68 24.06
N GLU A 741 -23.72 1.80 22.74
CA GLU A 741 -23.81 0.69 21.79
C GLU A 741 -22.58 -0.20 21.81
N HIS A 742 -21.39 0.37 22.03
CA HIS A 742 -20.16 -0.40 22.15
C HIS A 742 -19.84 -0.82 23.60
N LEU A 743 -20.76 -0.58 24.55
CA LEU A 743 -20.56 -0.84 25.98
C LEU A 743 -19.31 -0.16 26.58
N ILE A 744 -18.83 0.91 25.95
CA ILE A 744 -17.59 1.61 26.32
C ILE A 744 -17.84 2.90 27.10
N GLU A 745 -19.04 3.13 27.63
CA GLU A 745 -19.43 4.35 28.36
C GLU A 745 -18.46 4.68 29.52
N ASN A 746 -17.87 3.63 30.10
CA ASN A 746 -16.92 3.70 31.22
C ASN A 746 -15.48 3.32 30.83
N GLU A 747 -15.17 3.13 29.54
CA GLU A 747 -13.81 2.81 29.07
C GLU A 747 -12.91 4.05 29.12
N HIS A 748 -12.30 4.25 30.27
CA HIS A 748 -11.56 5.47 30.58
C HIS A 748 -10.37 5.72 29.65
N GLN A 749 -9.71 4.66 29.14
CA GLN A 749 -8.57 4.83 28.24
C GLN A 749 -8.99 5.27 26.84
N PHE A 750 -10.07 4.68 26.30
CA PHE A 750 -10.64 5.05 25.01
C PHE A 750 -11.04 6.53 25.01
N TRP A 751 -11.90 6.93 25.94
CA TRP A 751 -12.39 8.31 26.01
C TRP A 751 -11.27 9.32 26.29
N ARG A 752 -10.26 8.94 27.07
CA ARG A 752 -9.10 9.78 27.32
C ARG A 752 -8.26 9.98 26.05
N ARG A 753 -8.05 8.94 25.22
CA ARG A 753 -7.40 9.07 23.91
C ARG A 753 -8.18 10.05 23.02
N ILE A 754 -9.48 9.83 22.85
CA ILE A 754 -10.33 10.68 22.00
C ILE A 754 -10.28 12.15 22.44
N VAL A 755 -10.53 12.41 23.73
CA VAL A 755 -10.54 13.77 24.27
C VAL A 755 -9.16 14.41 24.16
N HIS A 756 -8.10 13.67 24.50
CA HIS A 756 -6.74 14.19 24.39
C HIS A 756 -6.38 14.57 22.96
N THR A 757 -6.64 13.69 21.98
CA THR A 757 -6.38 13.96 20.56
C THR A 757 -7.11 15.22 20.11
N ILE A 758 -8.41 15.33 20.40
CA ILE A 758 -9.21 16.50 20.04
C ILE A 758 -8.64 17.77 20.71
N LEU A 759 -8.40 17.76 22.01
CA LEU A 759 -7.99 18.95 22.75
C LEU A 759 -6.56 19.42 22.40
N VAL A 760 -5.62 18.48 22.21
CA VAL A 760 -4.26 18.78 21.76
C VAL A 760 -4.29 19.37 20.37
N PHE A 761 -5.02 18.74 19.44
CA PHE A 761 -5.17 19.24 18.09
C PHE A 761 -5.74 20.65 18.11
N LEU A 762 -6.88 20.85 18.78
CA LEU A 762 -7.51 22.17 18.89
C LEU A 762 -6.55 23.20 19.48
N ARG A 763 -5.76 22.87 20.51
CA ARG A 763 -4.79 23.79 21.11
C ARG A 763 -3.66 24.18 20.15
N ILE A 764 -3.05 23.20 19.49
CA ILE A 764 -1.86 23.42 18.65
C ILE A 764 -2.28 24.07 17.33
N VAL A 765 -3.33 23.57 16.70
CA VAL A 765 -3.85 24.13 15.45
C VAL A 765 -4.49 25.50 15.66
N ASP A 766 -5.18 25.77 16.77
CA ASP A 766 -5.69 27.13 17.06
C ASP A 766 -4.54 28.13 17.24
N LYS A 767 -3.41 27.71 17.83
CA LYS A 767 -2.22 28.56 17.87
C LYS A 767 -1.67 28.80 16.46
N PHE A 768 -1.50 27.75 15.66
CA PHE A 768 -1.03 27.87 14.27
C PHE A 768 -1.95 28.78 13.44
N VAL A 769 -3.26 28.64 13.58
CA VAL A 769 -4.25 29.48 12.89
C VAL A 769 -4.15 30.96 13.28
N LYS A 770 -3.77 31.26 14.53
CA LYS A 770 -3.53 32.63 15.00
C LYS A 770 -2.19 33.19 14.55
N ASP A 771 -1.17 32.35 14.48
CA ASP A 771 0.19 32.74 14.08
C ASP A 771 0.25 32.94 12.55
N GLU A 772 -0.37 32.05 11.78
CA GLU A 772 -0.34 32.00 10.31
C GLU A 772 -1.63 32.55 9.69
N ARG A 773 -2.03 33.76 10.11
CA ARG A 773 -3.30 34.39 9.73
C ARG A 773 -3.54 34.46 8.22
N ALA A 774 -2.48 34.52 7.42
CA ALA A 774 -2.56 34.58 5.97
C ALA A 774 -3.29 33.37 5.36
N TYR A 775 -3.21 32.18 5.96
CA TYR A 775 -3.91 31.00 5.47
C TYR A 775 -5.39 30.96 5.85
N PHE A 776 -5.81 31.67 6.89
CA PHE A 776 -7.12 31.46 7.54
C PHE A 776 -8.01 32.70 7.59
N LEU A 777 -7.52 33.85 7.13
CA LEU A 777 -8.29 35.08 6.98
C LEU A 777 -8.23 35.58 5.54
N PRO A 778 -9.28 36.28 5.07
CA PRO A 778 -9.22 36.99 3.80
C PRO A 778 -8.07 37.99 3.73
N ASN A 779 -7.47 38.19 2.54
CA ASN A 779 -6.33 39.09 2.38
C ASN A 779 -6.65 40.52 2.80
N ARG A 780 -7.88 40.98 2.53
CA ARG A 780 -8.38 42.31 2.97
C ARG A 780 -8.38 42.52 4.49
N MET A 781 -8.24 41.45 5.29
CA MET A 781 -8.17 41.50 6.74
C MET A 781 -6.73 41.42 7.29
N LEU A 782 -5.73 41.31 6.41
CA LEU A 782 -4.31 41.22 6.78
C LEU A 782 -3.69 42.63 6.79
N THR A 783 -2.68 42.84 7.64
CA THR A 783 -1.94 44.11 7.72
C THR A 783 -1.00 44.32 6.53
N HIS A 784 -0.57 43.22 5.90
CA HIS A 784 0.15 43.21 4.63
C HIS A 784 -0.59 42.25 3.71
N GLU A 785 -1.00 42.73 2.54
CA GLU A 785 -1.69 41.90 1.57
C GLU A 785 -0.75 40.83 1.02
N TYR A 786 -1.23 39.60 0.98
CA TYR A 786 -0.51 38.51 0.31
C TYR A 786 -0.66 38.71 -1.20
N GLN A 787 0.45 38.86 -1.92
CA GLN A 787 0.42 39.08 -3.37
C GLN A 787 -0.18 37.85 -4.08
N GLN A 788 -1.37 38.04 -4.64
CA GLN A 788 -2.06 37.02 -5.42
C GLN A 788 -1.48 36.98 -6.82
N GLN A 789 -0.97 35.82 -7.22
CA GLN A 789 -0.52 35.58 -8.59
C GLN A 789 -1.72 35.48 -9.54
N PRO A 790 -1.63 35.99 -10.78
CA PRO A 790 -2.66 35.79 -11.78
C PRO A 790 -2.81 34.31 -12.13
N ARG A 791 -4.04 33.87 -12.35
CA ARG A 791 -4.38 32.49 -12.76
C ARG A 791 -4.45 32.43 -14.27
N MET A 792 -3.62 31.58 -14.85
CA MET A 792 -3.70 31.22 -16.26
C MET A 792 -4.63 30.03 -16.41
N PHE A 793 -5.84 30.29 -16.89
CA PHE A 793 -6.85 29.27 -17.15
C PHE A 793 -6.48 28.48 -18.40
N GLN A 794 -6.52 27.14 -18.30
CA GLN A 794 -6.28 26.24 -19.42
C GLN A 794 -7.58 25.54 -19.82
N ASN A 795 -8.01 25.77 -21.06
CA ASN A 795 -9.13 25.08 -21.69
C ASN A 795 -8.72 24.52 -23.05
N GLY A 796 -8.23 23.28 -23.05
CA GLY A 796 -7.69 22.67 -24.27
C GLY A 796 -6.43 23.40 -24.74
N ASP A 797 -6.45 23.86 -25.98
CA ASP A 797 -5.40 24.70 -26.58
C ASP A 797 -5.49 26.17 -26.16
N LYS A 798 -6.61 26.60 -25.59
CA LYS A 798 -6.83 28.01 -25.19
C LYS A 798 -6.32 28.29 -23.79
N HIS A 799 -5.60 29.41 -23.68
CA HIS A 799 -5.03 29.92 -22.45
C HIS A 799 -5.43 31.39 -22.28
N PHE A 800 -5.89 31.76 -21.08
CA PHE A 800 -6.40 33.11 -20.83
C PHE A 800 -6.33 33.47 -19.34
N PHE A 801 -6.54 34.75 -19.02
CA PHE A 801 -6.55 35.29 -17.67
C PHE A 801 -7.86 36.05 -17.39
N LEU A 802 -8.14 36.28 -16.11
CA LEU A 802 -9.09 37.31 -15.70
C LEU A 802 -8.44 38.69 -15.82
N VAL A 803 -9.09 39.62 -16.51
CA VAL A 803 -8.57 40.98 -16.73
C VAL A 803 -8.24 41.67 -15.41
N ARG A 804 -9.10 41.51 -14.41
CA ARG A 804 -8.89 42.07 -13.07
C ARG A 804 -7.61 41.55 -12.38
N GLU A 805 -7.22 40.31 -12.64
CA GLU A 805 -5.99 39.76 -12.07
C GLU A 805 -4.75 40.33 -12.75
N ILE A 806 -4.84 40.62 -14.05
CA ILE A 806 -3.79 41.31 -14.82
C ILE A 806 -3.65 42.77 -14.38
N LEU A 807 -4.74 43.52 -14.25
CA LEU A 807 -4.73 44.89 -13.74
C LEU A 807 -4.04 45.00 -12.37
N ARG A 808 -4.26 43.99 -11.50
CA ARG A 808 -3.57 43.91 -10.21
C ARG A 808 -2.07 43.66 -10.38
N GLU A 809 -1.68 42.76 -11.28
CA GLU A 809 -0.27 42.45 -11.52
C GLU A 809 0.48 43.63 -12.17
N MET A 810 -0.14 44.36 -13.09
CA MET A 810 0.40 45.59 -13.67
C MET A 810 0.75 46.62 -12.59
N LYS A 811 -0.15 46.81 -11.62
CA LYS A 811 0.10 47.70 -10.47
C LYS A 811 1.28 47.24 -9.61
N VAL A 812 1.46 45.94 -9.44
CA VAL A 812 2.60 45.39 -8.68
C VAL A 812 3.91 45.55 -9.44
N GLN A 813 3.90 45.39 -10.77
CA GLN A 813 5.08 45.61 -11.60
C GLN A 813 5.34 47.10 -11.91
N HIS A 814 4.53 48.02 -11.35
CA HIS A 814 4.60 49.46 -11.61
C HIS A 814 4.51 49.83 -13.10
N LEU A 815 3.59 49.18 -13.81
CA LEU A 815 3.32 49.45 -15.23
C LEU A 815 2.30 50.58 -15.36
N GLU A 816 2.73 51.69 -15.93
CA GLU A 816 1.92 52.89 -16.16
C GLU A 816 1.69 53.07 -17.67
N ASP A 817 0.69 52.37 -18.23
CA ASP A 817 0.20 52.58 -19.59
C ASP A 817 -1.28 52.96 -19.53
N GLU A 818 -1.58 54.25 -19.71
CA GLU A 818 -2.93 54.79 -19.52
C GLU A 818 -3.94 54.16 -20.51
N GLU A 819 -3.53 53.93 -21.77
CA GLU A 819 -4.41 53.40 -22.82
C GLU A 819 -4.78 51.93 -22.57
N PHE A 820 -3.80 51.06 -22.31
CA PHE A 820 -4.05 49.66 -22.01
C PHE A 820 -4.75 49.48 -20.67
N GLU A 821 -4.38 50.26 -19.64
CA GLU A 821 -5.08 50.21 -18.35
C GLU A 821 -6.55 50.66 -18.51
N GLU A 822 -6.83 51.71 -19.29
CA GLU A 822 -8.21 52.18 -19.57
C GLU A 822 -9.04 51.14 -20.33
N ASP A 823 -8.47 50.45 -21.33
CA ASP A 823 -9.15 49.34 -22.04
C ASP A 823 -9.52 48.21 -21.06
N LEU A 824 -8.55 47.75 -20.28
CA LEU A 824 -8.78 46.68 -19.30
C LEU A 824 -9.79 47.10 -18.21
N GLN A 825 -9.73 48.35 -17.73
CA GLN A 825 -10.69 48.89 -16.77
C GLN A 825 -12.11 48.97 -17.35
N THR A 826 -12.25 49.36 -18.63
CA THR A 826 -13.53 49.41 -19.34
C THR A 826 -14.16 48.03 -19.42
N ARG A 827 -13.39 47.00 -19.82
CA ARG A 827 -13.85 45.61 -19.86
C ARG A 827 -14.35 45.11 -18.49
N VAL A 828 -13.65 45.45 -17.41
CA VAL A 828 -14.06 45.09 -16.04
C VAL A 828 -15.31 45.86 -15.59
N GLY A 829 -15.48 47.11 -16.05
CA GLY A 829 -16.66 47.91 -15.79
C GLY A 829 -17.93 47.30 -16.41
N ASP A 830 -17.81 46.75 -17.62
CA ASP A 830 -18.90 46.05 -18.30
C ASP A 830 -19.16 44.65 -17.73
N ASP A 831 -18.09 43.92 -17.35
CA ASP A 831 -18.17 42.57 -16.81
C ASP A 831 -17.05 42.28 -15.79
N GLU A 832 -17.41 42.09 -14.51
CA GLU A 832 -16.45 41.85 -13.42
C GLU A 832 -15.56 40.62 -13.63
N ILE A 833 -15.99 39.68 -14.48
CA ILE A 833 -15.29 38.43 -14.80
C ILE A 833 -14.76 38.39 -16.25
N ALA A 834 -14.54 39.57 -16.84
CA ALA A 834 -13.94 39.70 -18.17
C ALA A 834 -12.59 39.00 -18.27
N THR A 835 -12.30 38.46 -19.47
CA THR A 835 -11.09 37.68 -19.75
C THR A 835 -10.25 38.32 -20.85
N ILE A 836 -8.97 37.97 -20.88
CA ILE A 836 -8.02 38.32 -21.94
C ILE A 836 -7.21 37.09 -22.31
N SER A 837 -7.01 36.85 -23.61
CA SER A 837 -6.24 35.68 -24.07
C SER A 837 -4.76 35.87 -23.80
N VAL A 838 -4.00 34.76 -23.66
CA VAL A 838 -2.53 34.84 -23.53
C VAL A 838 -1.92 35.55 -24.74
N GLN A 839 -2.41 35.25 -25.96
CA GLN A 839 -1.89 35.86 -27.18
C GLN A 839 -2.08 37.39 -27.18
N GLU A 840 -3.31 37.85 -26.93
CA GLU A 840 -3.61 39.29 -26.87
C GLU A 840 -2.79 39.99 -25.78
N LEU A 841 -2.62 39.33 -24.62
CA LEU A 841 -1.83 39.88 -23.54
C LEU A 841 -0.33 39.92 -23.87
N GLU A 842 0.22 38.89 -24.50
CA GLU A 842 1.64 38.84 -24.90
C GLU A 842 1.96 39.90 -25.96
N GLU A 843 1.09 40.09 -26.95
CA GLU A 843 1.24 41.13 -27.98
C GLU A 843 1.30 42.55 -27.36
N GLU A 844 0.38 42.85 -26.43
CA GLU A 844 0.41 44.13 -25.70
C GLU A 844 1.61 44.23 -24.75
N TRP A 845 2.00 43.13 -24.10
CA TRP A 845 3.15 43.14 -23.17
C TRP A 845 4.47 43.35 -23.89
N GLU A 846 4.65 42.76 -25.08
CA GLU A 846 5.83 42.97 -25.93
C GLU A 846 5.92 44.42 -26.41
N ARG A 847 4.79 45.03 -26.81
CA ARG A 847 4.71 46.46 -27.14
C ARG A 847 5.22 47.32 -25.99
N LEU A 848 4.73 47.07 -24.77
CA LEU A 848 5.16 47.79 -23.57
C LEU A 848 6.64 47.54 -23.23
N GLU A 849 7.12 46.31 -23.39
CA GLU A 849 8.54 45.98 -23.18
C GLU A 849 9.45 46.79 -24.13
N GLU A 850 9.07 46.91 -25.40
CA GLU A 850 9.81 47.71 -26.39
C GLU A 850 9.84 49.20 -26.06
N GLU A 851 8.71 49.77 -25.64
CA GLU A 851 8.61 51.17 -25.22
C GLU A 851 9.48 51.47 -23.99
N TRP A 852 9.52 50.54 -23.03
CA TRP A 852 10.20 50.72 -21.73
C TRP A 852 11.64 50.20 -21.65
N LYS A 853 12.13 49.50 -22.70
CA LYS A 853 13.56 49.12 -22.84
C LYS A 853 14.52 50.31 -22.68
N ARG A 854 14.05 51.55 -22.90
CA ARG A 854 14.82 52.78 -22.77
C ARG A 854 14.91 53.35 -21.34
N PHE A 855 14.09 52.86 -20.39
CA PHE A 855 13.93 53.44 -19.05
C PHE A 855 14.24 52.49 -17.88
N GLY A 856 14.90 51.36 -18.15
CA GLY A 856 15.29 50.38 -17.13
C GLY A 856 14.62 49.00 -17.26
N GLY A 857 13.72 48.83 -18.24
CA GLY A 857 13.15 47.55 -18.65
C GLY A 857 12.04 47.02 -17.72
N ILE A 858 10.94 46.57 -18.31
CA ILE A 858 9.92 45.75 -17.65
C ILE A 858 10.36 44.29 -17.72
N LYS A 859 9.94 43.46 -16.77
CA LYS A 859 10.17 42.00 -16.87
C LYS A 859 9.39 41.42 -18.06
N PRO A 860 10.02 40.56 -18.88
CA PRO A 860 9.30 39.79 -19.88
C PRO A 860 8.09 39.07 -19.27
N PHE A 861 7.01 38.94 -20.04
CA PHE A 861 5.77 38.34 -19.55
C PHE A 861 5.95 36.89 -19.06
N ASP A 862 6.88 36.13 -19.66
CA ASP A 862 7.22 34.77 -19.25
C ASP A 862 8.02 34.68 -17.94
N GLU A 863 8.57 35.81 -17.47
CA GLU A 863 9.19 35.95 -16.14
C GLU A 863 8.20 36.37 -15.04
N ILE A 864 6.93 36.59 -15.37
CA ILE A 864 5.88 36.85 -14.38
C ILE A 864 5.34 35.52 -13.85
N ALA A 865 5.35 35.37 -12.53
CA ALA A 865 4.81 34.19 -11.89
C ALA A 865 3.29 34.12 -12.07
N ARG A 866 2.80 32.95 -12.46
CA ARG A 866 1.37 32.69 -12.68
C ARG A 866 1.00 31.31 -12.18
N VAL A 867 -0.23 31.15 -11.69
CA VAL A 867 -0.75 29.84 -11.26
C VAL A 867 -1.45 29.19 -12.44
N ILE A 868 -1.05 27.97 -12.78
CA ILE A 868 -1.69 27.20 -13.84
C ILE A 868 -3.00 26.62 -13.31
N TYR A 869 -4.13 27.03 -13.89
CA TYR A 869 -5.46 26.61 -13.49
C TYR A 869 -6.13 25.76 -14.59
N PRO A 870 -6.06 24.42 -14.51
CA PRO A 870 -6.79 23.57 -15.45
C PRO A 870 -8.29 23.62 -15.15
N ILE A 871 -9.10 23.92 -16.16
CA ILE A 871 -10.56 23.91 -16.03
C ILE A 871 -11.04 22.46 -15.96
N ARG A 872 -11.71 22.11 -14.86
CA ARG A 872 -12.17 20.74 -14.57
C ARG A 872 -13.65 20.59 -14.90
N ARG A 873 -14.04 19.37 -15.31
CA ARG A 873 -15.41 19.00 -15.67
C ARG A 873 -15.69 17.59 -15.19
N THR A 874 -16.93 17.34 -14.84
CA THR A 874 -17.50 15.99 -14.74
C THR A 874 -18.11 15.62 -16.09
N LYS A 875 -18.75 14.44 -16.17
CA LYS A 875 -19.42 14.01 -17.40
C LYS A 875 -20.46 15.02 -17.90
N HIS A 876 -21.27 15.58 -16.99
CA HIS A 876 -22.41 16.44 -17.36
C HIS A 876 -22.28 17.90 -16.94
N HIS A 877 -21.37 18.23 -16.01
CA HIS A 877 -21.27 19.58 -15.46
C HIS A 877 -19.84 20.09 -15.40
N ALA A 878 -19.66 21.38 -15.68
CA ALA A 878 -18.43 22.07 -15.35
C ALA A 878 -18.26 22.18 -13.83
N VAL A 879 -17.04 21.92 -13.34
CA VAL A 879 -16.70 22.18 -11.95
C VAL A 879 -16.52 23.69 -11.78
N PHE A 880 -17.18 24.26 -10.78
CA PHE A 880 -17.22 25.71 -10.61
C PHE A 880 -15.84 26.32 -10.37
N ILE A 881 -15.58 27.43 -11.06
CA ILE A 881 -14.34 28.19 -10.98
C ILE A 881 -14.57 29.38 -10.05
N PRO A 882 -13.81 29.52 -8.95
CA PRO A 882 -13.89 30.71 -8.12
C PRO A 882 -13.53 31.97 -8.93
N SER A 883 -14.38 32.99 -8.91
CA SER A 883 -14.16 34.21 -9.68
C SER A 883 -13.69 35.36 -8.78
N VAL A 884 -14.57 36.31 -8.49
CA VAL A 884 -14.32 37.48 -7.65
C VAL A 884 -15.07 37.31 -6.34
N SER A 885 -14.36 37.50 -5.22
CA SER A 885 -14.93 37.36 -3.87
C SER A 885 -15.47 35.94 -3.61
N ASP A 886 -16.76 35.83 -3.27
CA ASP A 886 -17.49 34.59 -2.94
C ASP A 886 -18.24 33.99 -4.14
N LYS A 887 -18.10 34.58 -5.32
CA LYS A 887 -18.78 34.14 -6.54
C LYS A 887 -18.01 33.01 -7.24
N HIS A 888 -18.76 32.26 -8.06
CA HIS A 888 -18.21 31.25 -8.96
C HIS A 888 -18.73 31.46 -10.38
N CYS A 889 -17.93 31.03 -11.34
CA CYS A 889 -18.23 31.06 -12.77
C CYS A 889 -17.94 29.71 -13.44
N ILE A 890 -18.43 29.56 -14.67
CA ILE A 890 -18.04 28.51 -15.62
C ILE A 890 -17.83 29.16 -16.99
N LEU A 891 -17.31 28.44 -17.98
CA LEU A 891 -17.25 28.99 -19.34
C LEU A 891 -18.65 29.13 -19.94
N ALA A 892 -18.85 30.18 -20.75
CA ALA A 892 -20.07 30.35 -21.55
C ALA A 892 -20.31 29.14 -22.47
N SER A 893 -19.23 28.55 -23.02
CA SER A 893 -19.31 27.34 -23.84
C SER A 893 -19.81 26.14 -23.04
N ASP A 894 -19.39 25.99 -21.77
CA ASP A 894 -19.85 24.91 -20.90
C ASP A 894 -21.34 25.10 -20.57
N CYS A 895 -21.76 26.32 -20.21
CA CYS A 895 -23.17 26.67 -20.00
C CYS A 895 -24.04 26.32 -21.22
N PHE A 896 -23.57 26.67 -22.41
CA PHE A 896 -24.28 26.43 -23.67
C PHE A 896 -24.39 24.92 -23.96
N LEU A 897 -23.30 24.16 -23.80
CA LEU A 897 -23.30 22.72 -23.98
C LEU A 897 -24.21 22.03 -22.96
N GLU A 898 -24.14 22.37 -21.67
CA GLU A 898 -25.03 21.82 -20.64
C GLU A 898 -26.52 22.08 -20.94
N CYS A 899 -26.84 23.27 -21.46
CA CYS A 899 -28.20 23.59 -21.90
C CYS A 899 -28.63 22.71 -23.09
N LEU A 900 -27.77 22.54 -24.10
CA LEU A 900 -28.06 21.67 -25.25
C LEU A 900 -28.23 20.22 -24.83
N ARG A 901 -27.36 19.69 -23.97
CA ARG A 901 -27.48 18.33 -23.41
C ARG A 901 -28.82 18.11 -22.72
N THR A 902 -29.28 19.11 -21.97
CA THR A 902 -30.61 19.04 -21.33
C THR A 902 -31.73 18.99 -22.36
N LEU A 903 -31.68 19.83 -23.40
CA LEU A 903 -32.69 19.84 -24.46
C LEU A 903 -32.69 18.55 -25.27
N ILE A 904 -31.51 17.94 -25.47
CA ILE A 904 -31.32 16.68 -26.21
C ILE A 904 -31.73 15.47 -25.35
N SER A 905 -30.98 15.21 -24.29
CA SER A 905 -31.00 13.93 -23.56
C SER A 905 -32.14 13.86 -22.53
N VAL A 906 -32.45 14.97 -21.87
CA VAL A 906 -33.52 15.01 -20.85
C VAL A 906 -34.88 15.31 -21.47
N LYS A 907 -34.95 16.38 -22.27
CA LYS A 907 -36.21 16.88 -22.83
C LYS A 907 -36.58 16.28 -24.18
N GLY A 908 -35.64 15.70 -24.93
CA GLY A 908 -35.91 15.08 -26.23
C GLY A 908 -36.37 16.05 -27.32
N ILE A 909 -36.08 17.35 -27.19
CA ILE A 909 -36.63 18.40 -28.06
C ILE A 909 -36.28 18.15 -29.53
N PHE A 910 -35.06 17.68 -29.80
CA PHE A 910 -34.56 17.46 -31.15
C PHE A 910 -35.28 16.33 -31.91
N GLN A 911 -36.16 15.56 -31.27
CA GLN A 911 -37.02 14.58 -31.95
C GLN A 911 -38.21 15.21 -32.68
N VAL A 912 -38.53 16.47 -32.38
CA VAL A 912 -39.76 17.15 -32.86
C VAL A 912 -39.48 18.49 -33.56
N VAL A 913 -38.20 18.81 -33.76
CA VAL A 913 -37.80 20.02 -34.50
C VAL A 913 -37.80 19.73 -36.01
N ASN A 914 -38.21 20.71 -36.80
CA ASN A 914 -38.25 20.67 -38.26
C ASN A 914 -38.00 22.08 -38.81
N ASP A 915 -37.93 22.20 -40.15
CA ASP A 915 -37.61 23.46 -40.84
C ASP A 915 -38.54 24.64 -40.50
N PHE A 916 -39.74 24.38 -40.00
CA PHE A 916 -40.69 25.44 -39.62
C PHE A 916 -40.50 25.95 -38.19
N ASN A 917 -39.93 25.16 -37.28
CA ASN A 917 -39.84 25.49 -35.86
C ASN A 917 -38.39 25.61 -35.31
N TRP A 918 -37.35 25.35 -36.12
CA TRP A 918 -35.94 25.58 -35.77
C TRP A 918 -35.66 26.98 -35.19
N ASN A 919 -36.33 28.00 -35.73
CA ASN A 919 -36.16 29.39 -35.29
C ASN A 919 -36.51 29.61 -33.81
N ILE A 920 -37.47 28.85 -33.28
CA ILE A 920 -37.85 28.93 -31.85
C ILE A 920 -36.64 28.60 -30.97
N LEU A 921 -35.90 27.53 -31.27
CA LEU A 921 -34.73 27.14 -30.49
C LEU A 921 -33.63 28.20 -30.59
N MET A 922 -33.33 28.67 -31.81
CA MET A 922 -32.25 29.62 -32.04
C MET A 922 -32.54 31.01 -31.48
N ASP A 923 -33.79 31.46 -31.51
CA ASP A 923 -34.20 32.73 -30.91
C ASP A 923 -34.09 32.71 -29.38
N GLU A 924 -34.37 31.58 -28.72
CA GLU A 924 -34.17 31.50 -27.27
C GLU A 924 -32.69 31.53 -26.88
N PHE A 925 -31.79 30.90 -27.67
CA PHE A 925 -30.35 31.00 -27.41
C PHE A 925 -29.79 32.43 -27.62
N ARG A 926 -30.50 33.31 -28.32
CA ARG A 926 -30.15 34.74 -28.42
C ARG A 926 -30.43 35.51 -27.13
N ILE A 927 -31.13 34.95 -26.15
CA ILE A 927 -31.46 35.66 -24.91
C ILE A 927 -30.24 35.85 -23.99
N GLY A 928 -29.25 34.97 -24.09
CA GLY A 928 -27.97 35.14 -23.40
C GLY A 928 -27.10 36.17 -24.12
N LYS A 929 -26.91 37.37 -23.56
CA LYS A 929 -26.02 38.41 -24.14
C LYS A 929 -24.62 37.88 -24.48
N LYS A 930 -24.04 37.08 -23.58
CA LYS A 930 -22.72 36.46 -23.77
C LYS A 930 -22.68 35.40 -24.88
N PHE A 931 -23.84 34.86 -25.27
CA PHE A 931 -23.94 33.98 -26.44
C PHE A 931 -24.02 34.75 -27.76
N GLN A 932 -24.11 36.09 -27.72
CA GLN A 932 -24.11 36.92 -28.93
C GLN A 932 -22.70 37.38 -29.32
N GLU A 933 -21.70 37.14 -28.48
CA GLU A 933 -20.30 37.51 -28.71
C GLU A 933 -19.58 36.47 -29.59
N TYR A 934 -20.01 36.37 -30.85
CA TYR A 934 -19.53 35.34 -31.79
C TYR A 934 -18.04 35.42 -32.14
N GLU A 935 -17.42 36.58 -31.95
CA GLU A 935 -16.03 36.86 -32.33
C GLU A 935 -15.14 37.22 -31.15
N ALA A 936 -15.47 36.70 -29.96
CA ALA A 936 -14.67 36.91 -28.77
C ALA A 936 -13.21 36.45 -28.98
N LYS A 937 -12.26 37.34 -28.70
CA LYS A 937 -10.81 37.06 -28.79
C LYS A 937 -10.30 36.15 -27.67
N SER A 938 -11.11 35.94 -26.63
CA SER A 938 -10.78 35.16 -25.45
C SER A 938 -11.99 34.34 -24.98
N PRO A 939 -11.81 33.15 -24.38
CA PRO A 939 -12.91 32.40 -23.78
C PRO A 939 -13.67 33.22 -22.72
N ILE A 940 -15.00 33.31 -22.86
CA ILE A 940 -15.88 34.07 -21.96
C ILE A 940 -16.28 33.22 -20.75
N LEU A 941 -16.26 33.83 -19.56
CA LEU A 941 -16.79 33.26 -18.32
C LEU A 941 -18.21 33.77 -18.02
N MET A 942 -19.03 32.96 -17.37
CA MET A 942 -20.38 33.32 -16.91
C MET A 942 -20.51 33.03 -15.42
N ASP A 943 -21.04 34.01 -14.67
CA ASP A 943 -21.38 33.81 -13.27
C ASP A 943 -22.44 32.70 -13.15
N THR A 944 -22.22 31.78 -12.23
CA THR A 944 -23.07 30.59 -12.06
C THR A 944 -24.54 30.92 -11.71
N VAL A 945 -24.82 32.04 -11.04
CA VAL A 945 -26.20 32.51 -10.80
C VAL A 945 -26.86 32.93 -12.11
N VAL A 946 -26.09 33.60 -12.98
CA VAL A 946 -26.54 33.97 -14.34
C VAL A 946 -26.75 32.73 -15.19
N VAL A 947 -25.86 31.73 -15.09
CA VAL A 947 -25.99 30.43 -15.78
C VAL A 947 -27.30 29.74 -15.41
N THR A 948 -27.58 29.53 -14.13
CA THR A 948 -28.83 28.87 -13.69
C THR A 948 -30.05 29.63 -14.19
N ARG A 949 -30.06 30.95 -14.08
CA ARG A 949 -31.17 31.78 -14.58
C ARG A 949 -31.34 31.68 -16.09
N THR A 950 -30.23 31.70 -16.84
CA THR A 950 -30.23 31.66 -18.31
C THR A 950 -30.71 30.31 -18.81
N ASN A 951 -30.18 29.21 -18.28
CA ASN A 951 -30.60 27.86 -18.65
C ASN A 951 -32.07 27.62 -18.33
N ASN A 952 -32.53 27.96 -17.11
CA ASN A 952 -33.94 27.80 -16.74
C ASN A 952 -34.86 28.62 -17.63
N LEU A 953 -34.46 29.85 -17.98
CA LEU A 953 -35.24 30.71 -18.87
C LEU A 953 -35.34 30.11 -20.28
N ILE A 954 -34.21 29.75 -20.89
CA ILE A 954 -34.17 29.14 -22.23
C ILE A 954 -35.01 27.86 -22.26
N ILE A 955 -34.78 26.94 -21.32
CA ILE A 955 -35.53 25.68 -21.25
C ILE A 955 -37.02 25.96 -21.08
N SER A 956 -37.43 26.82 -20.15
CA SER A 956 -38.85 27.12 -19.93
C SER A 956 -39.54 27.70 -21.16
N GLN A 957 -38.87 28.59 -21.91
CA GLN A 957 -39.40 29.22 -23.11
C GLN A 957 -39.49 28.25 -24.27
N VAL A 958 -38.45 27.43 -24.49
CA VAL A 958 -38.48 26.35 -25.48
C VAL A 958 -39.63 25.39 -25.18
N MET A 959 -39.75 24.92 -23.94
CA MET A 959 -40.85 24.02 -23.54
C MET A 959 -42.23 24.65 -23.73
N SER A 960 -42.38 25.94 -23.41
CA SER A 960 -43.66 26.65 -23.58
C SER A 960 -44.02 26.86 -25.05
N LYS A 961 -43.06 27.25 -25.89
CA LYS A 961 -43.29 27.52 -27.32
C LYS A 961 -43.43 26.24 -28.14
N MET A 962 -42.79 25.15 -27.71
CA MET A 962 -42.85 23.84 -28.37
C MET A 962 -43.97 22.94 -27.82
N LYS A 963 -44.82 23.42 -26.92
CA LYS A 963 -45.80 22.62 -26.16
C LYS A 963 -46.65 21.69 -27.04
N GLU A 964 -47.07 22.15 -28.21
CA GLU A 964 -47.92 21.38 -29.14
C GLU A 964 -47.19 20.19 -29.78
N TYR A 965 -45.86 20.21 -29.83
CA TYR A 965 -45.03 19.16 -30.43
C TYR A 965 -44.55 18.11 -29.42
N LEU A 966 -44.50 18.46 -28.12
CA LEU A 966 -44.00 17.58 -27.04
C LEU A 966 -44.66 16.19 -26.97
N PRO A 967 -45.95 15.98 -27.27
CA PRO A 967 -46.57 14.65 -27.22
C PRO A 967 -45.94 13.59 -28.15
N ASN A 968 -45.14 14.02 -29.14
CA ASN A 968 -44.51 13.13 -30.10
C ASN A 968 -43.12 12.64 -29.68
N ILE A 969 -42.61 13.09 -28.54
CA ILE A 969 -41.30 12.70 -28.01
C ILE A 969 -41.38 11.27 -27.46
N LYS A 970 -40.41 10.44 -27.87
CA LYS A 970 -40.28 9.04 -27.45
C LYS A 970 -39.08 8.86 -26.53
N GLU A 971 -39.16 7.87 -25.66
CA GLU A 971 -38.05 7.44 -24.81
C GLU A 971 -37.04 6.60 -25.59
N VAL A 972 -35.78 6.63 -25.16
CA VAL A 972 -34.72 5.77 -25.71
C VAL A 972 -35.01 4.32 -25.34
N THR A 973 -34.86 3.40 -26.29
CA THR A 973 -35.06 1.97 -26.05
C THR A 973 -33.98 1.45 -25.10
N PRO A 974 -34.34 0.76 -24.00
CA PRO A 974 -33.36 0.15 -23.10
C PRO A 974 -32.45 -0.86 -23.83
N ILE A 975 -31.17 -0.86 -23.50
CA ILE A 975 -30.21 -1.82 -24.05
C ILE A 975 -30.10 -3.01 -23.10
N GLY A 976 -30.27 -4.22 -23.63
CA GLY A 976 -30.14 -5.48 -22.89
C GLY A 976 -28.68 -5.88 -22.65
N ASP A 977 -28.49 -7.03 -22.01
CA ASP A 977 -27.15 -7.51 -21.59
C ASP A 977 -26.19 -7.81 -22.75
N GLU A 978 -26.70 -8.00 -23.96
CA GLU A 978 -25.90 -8.22 -25.17
C GLU A 978 -25.27 -6.94 -25.73
N GLY A 979 -25.66 -5.78 -25.19
CA GLY A 979 -25.22 -4.48 -25.66
C GLY A 979 -25.83 -4.07 -27.00
N PHE A 980 -25.19 -3.14 -27.70
CA PHE A 980 -25.64 -2.66 -29.00
C PHE A 980 -24.49 -2.44 -29.97
N ASP A 981 -24.76 -2.59 -31.26
CA ASP A 981 -23.84 -2.31 -32.35
C ASP A 981 -24.24 -1.03 -33.12
N GLN A 982 -23.48 -0.70 -34.17
CA GLN A 982 -23.76 0.48 -34.98
C GLN A 982 -25.17 0.45 -35.60
N ALA A 983 -25.65 -0.71 -36.04
CA ALA A 983 -26.95 -0.84 -36.69
C ALA A 983 -28.10 -0.56 -35.71
N VAL A 984 -27.96 -0.96 -34.45
CA VAL A 984 -28.93 -0.64 -33.39
C VAL A 984 -28.96 0.87 -33.10
N LEU A 985 -27.80 1.54 -33.09
CA LEU A 985 -27.74 3.01 -32.94
C LEU A 985 -28.44 3.73 -34.11
N GLU A 986 -28.20 3.30 -35.35
CA GLU A 986 -28.89 3.84 -36.53
C GLU A 986 -30.41 3.64 -36.44
N GLU A 987 -30.86 2.46 -36.01
CA GLU A 987 -32.28 2.18 -35.86
C GLU A 987 -32.92 3.03 -34.75
N GLN A 988 -32.20 3.26 -33.66
CA GLN A 988 -32.65 4.15 -32.59
C GLN A 988 -32.81 5.60 -33.10
N ILE A 989 -31.89 6.09 -33.95
CA ILE A 989 -32.00 7.42 -34.59
C ILE A 989 -33.28 7.54 -35.43
N ARG A 990 -33.59 6.52 -36.25
CA ARG A 990 -34.83 6.49 -37.06
C ARG A 990 -36.08 6.46 -36.18
N THR A 991 -36.06 5.61 -35.15
CA THR A 991 -37.20 5.42 -34.24
C THR A 991 -37.55 6.71 -33.49
N LEU A 992 -36.54 7.48 -33.12
CA LEU A 992 -36.67 8.77 -32.44
C LEU A 992 -36.89 9.96 -33.41
N ASN A 993 -37.05 9.71 -34.71
CA ASN A 993 -37.24 10.72 -35.77
C ASN A 993 -36.11 11.77 -35.84
N LEU A 994 -34.89 11.41 -35.42
CA LEU A 994 -33.77 12.35 -35.41
C LEU A 994 -33.23 12.61 -36.82
N ASP A 995 -33.35 11.64 -37.73
CA ASP A 995 -33.01 11.76 -39.15
C ASP A 995 -33.97 12.66 -39.93
N THR A 996 -35.20 12.83 -39.44
CA THR A 996 -36.13 13.83 -39.98
C THR A 996 -35.74 15.24 -39.52
N SER A 997 -35.32 15.37 -38.27
CA SER A 997 -34.91 16.66 -37.68
C SER A 997 -33.54 17.11 -38.22
N PHE A 998 -32.67 16.14 -38.50
CA PHE A 998 -31.33 16.29 -39.04
C PHE A 998 -31.08 15.27 -40.16
N PRO A 999 -31.31 15.63 -41.44
CA PRO A 999 -31.17 14.70 -42.57
C PRO A 999 -29.81 14.02 -42.73
N ASN A 1000 -28.76 14.67 -42.20
CA ASN A 1000 -27.35 14.26 -42.24
C ASN A 1000 -26.89 13.50 -40.99
N ILE A 1001 -27.73 13.30 -39.97
CA ILE A 1001 -27.27 12.73 -38.68
C ILE A 1001 -26.65 11.33 -38.81
N MET A 1002 -27.09 10.55 -39.82
CA MET A 1002 -26.56 9.22 -40.08
C MET A 1002 -25.08 9.23 -40.49
N GLU A 1003 -24.59 10.32 -41.07
CA GLU A 1003 -23.18 10.45 -41.48
C GLU A 1003 -22.24 10.55 -40.28
N PHE A 1004 -22.75 10.92 -39.11
CA PHE A 1004 -21.98 11.01 -37.87
C PHE A 1004 -21.91 9.70 -37.09
N VAL A 1005 -22.75 8.71 -37.41
CA VAL A 1005 -22.76 7.43 -36.71
C VAL A 1005 -21.41 6.69 -36.82
N PRO A 1006 -20.79 6.55 -38.02
CA PRO A 1006 -19.49 5.92 -38.17
C PRO A 1006 -18.35 6.67 -37.46
N VAL A 1007 -18.56 7.93 -37.09
CA VAL A 1007 -17.58 8.77 -36.39
C VAL A 1007 -17.70 8.61 -34.87
N VAL A 1008 -18.94 8.63 -34.36
CA VAL A 1008 -19.24 8.61 -32.93
C VAL A 1008 -19.14 7.18 -32.37
N PHE A 1009 -19.68 6.19 -33.08
CA PHE A 1009 -19.75 4.82 -32.58
C PHE A 1009 -18.38 4.23 -32.17
N PRO A 1010 -17.31 4.34 -32.99
CA PRO A 1010 -16.00 3.82 -32.62
C PRO A 1010 -15.40 4.46 -31.35
N GLN A 1011 -15.73 5.72 -31.08
CA GLN A 1011 -15.23 6.44 -29.91
C GLN A 1011 -15.96 6.03 -28.64
N ILE A 1012 -17.27 5.80 -28.73
CA ILE A 1012 -18.06 5.29 -27.61
C ILE A 1012 -17.70 3.83 -27.28
N SER A 1013 -17.40 3.02 -28.31
CA SER A 1013 -16.97 1.63 -28.17
C SER A 1013 -15.52 1.43 -27.75
N LEU A 1014 -14.72 2.50 -27.68
CA LEU A 1014 -13.31 2.40 -27.36
C LEU A 1014 -13.13 1.79 -25.96
N ASP A 1015 -12.38 0.70 -25.89
CA ASP A 1015 -12.05 -0.03 -24.65
C ASP A 1015 -13.26 -0.60 -23.86
N LYS A 1016 -14.41 -0.78 -24.52
CA LYS A 1016 -15.61 -1.39 -23.91
C LYS A 1016 -16.00 -2.69 -24.60
N GLU A 1017 -16.13 -3.77 -23.81
CA GLU A 1017 -16.58 -5.07 -24.32
C GLU A 1017 -18.09 -5.09 -24.61
N ILE A 1018 -18.89 -4.37 -23.80
CA ILE A 1018 -20.35 -4.31 -23.91
C ILE A 1018 -20.82 -2.87 -23.68
N LEU A 1019 -21.60 -2.33 -24.61
CA LEU A 1019 -22.20 -0.99 -24.54
C LEU A 1019 -23.57 -1.04 -23.87
N LYS A 1020 -23.86 -0.12 -22.95
CA LYS A 1020 -25.08 -0.08 -22.12
C LYS A 1020 -26.01 1.07 -22.54
N THR A 1021 -27.17 1.17 -21.89
CA THR A 1021 -28.13 2.28 -22.12
C THR A 1021 -27.50 3.66 -21.94
N CYS A 1022 -26.59 3.84 -20.97
CA CYS A 1022 -25.87 5.10 -20.80
C CYS A 1022 -25.00 5.46 -22.02
N ASP A 1023 -24.41 4.46 -22.68
CA ASP A 1023 -23.59 4.64 -23.87
C ASP A 1023 -24.45 4.96 -25.10
N MET A 1024 -25.69 4.44 -25.15
CA MET A 1024 -26.68 4.82 -26.16
C MET A 1024 -27.07 6.31 -26.02
N TYR A 1025 -27.31 6.79 -24.80
CA TYR A 1025 -27.54 8.22 -24.56
C TYR A 1025 -26.34 9.08 -24.99
N ASP A 1026 -25.11 8.67 -24.64
CA ASP A 1026 -23.90 9.40 -25.01
C ASP A 1026 -23.70 9.44 -26.54
N ALA A 1027 -23.95 8.33 -27.23
CA ALA A 1027 -23.86 8.24 -28.69
C ALA A 1027 -24.91 9.13 -29.38
N LEU A 1028 -26.17 9.05 -28.95
CA LEU A 1028 -27.24 9.88 -29.49
C LEU A 1028 -27.00 11.37 -29.23
N GLU A 1029 -26.52 11.74 -28.04
CA GLU A 1029 -26.17 13.12 -27.71
C GLU A 1029 -25.07 13.65 -28.63
N GLN A 1030 -23.98 12.89 -28.81
CA GLN A 1030 -22.87 13.31 -29.68
C GLN A 1030 -23.27 13.42 -31.15
N CYS A 1031 -24.03 12.46 -31.70
CA CYS A 1031 -24.54 12.55 -33.07
C CYS A 1031 -25.41 13.80 -33.28
N GLN A 1032 -26.30 14.09 -32.32
CA GLN A 1032 -27.17 15.26 -32.38
C GLN A 1032 -26.39 16.57 -32.24
N LEU A 1033 -25.37 16.62 -31.38
CA LEU A 1033 -24.51 17.80 -31.24
C LEU A 1033 -23.73 18.05 -32.55
N LEU A 1034 -23.13 17.03 -33.15
CA LEU A 1034 -22.43 17.18 -34.44
C LEU A 1034 -23.36 17.67 -35.55
N ALA A 1035 -24.55 17.08 -35.67
CA ALA A 1035 -25.55 17.51 -36.65
C ALA A 1035 -26.04 18.95 -36.41
N PHE A 1036 -26.21 19.33 -35.14
CA PHE A 1036 -26.54 20.70 -34.76
C PHE A 1036 -25.43 21.68 -35.18
N PHE A 1037 -24.16 21.35 -34.94
CA PHE A 1037 -23.04 22.23 -35.27
C PHE A 1037 -22.70 22.27 -36.76
N GLU A 1038 -23.05 21.25 -37.53
CA GLU A 1038 -23.02 21.33 -39.00
C GLU A 1038 -24.11 22.26 -39.52
N LYS A 1039 -25.33 22.19 -38.98
CA LYS A 1039 -26.44 23.06 -39.37
C LYS A 1039 -26.20 24.54 -38.98
N PHE A 1040 -25.48 24.78 -37.88
CA PHE A 1040 -25.17 26.11 -37.34
C PHE A 1040 -23.65 26.33 -37.24
N PRO A 1041 -22.96 26.51 -38.38
CA PRO A 1041 -21.49 26.60 -38.44
C PRO A 1041 -20.93 27.79 -37.66
N GLU A 1042 -21.69 28.87 -37.49
CA GLU A 1042 -21.32 30.02 -36.66
C GLU A 1042 -21.20 29.64 -35.17
N ARG A 1043 -22.03 28.70 -34.70
CA ARG A 1043 -21.96 28.18 -33.32
C ARG A 1043 -20.78 27.24 -33.15
N ASN A 1044 -20.47 26.44 -34.17
CA ASN A 1044 -19.25 25.63 -34.20
C ASN A 1044 -17.99 26.52 -34.12
N ARG A 1045 -17.92 27.58 -34.94
CA ARG A 1045 -16.84 28.57 -34.90
C ARG A 1045 -16.68 29.16 -33.50
N TRP A 1046 -17.78 29.60 -32.90
CA TRP A 1046 -17.79 30.17 -31.56
C TRP A 1046 -17.23 29.19 -30.51
N LEU A 1047 -17.67 27.92 -30.50
CA LEU A 1047 -17.14 26.91 -29.57
C LEU A 1047 -15.64 26.66 -29.76
N ARG A 1048 -15.14 26.68 -31.00
CA ARG A 1048 -13.69 26.54 -31.27
C ARG A 1048 -12.89 27.72 -30.70
N LEU A 1049 -13.37 28.95 -30.86
CA LEU A 1049 -12.75 30.14 -30.29
C LEU A 1049 -12.67 30.05 -28.75
N HIS A 1050 -13.66 29.42 -28.13
CA HIS A 1050 -13.70 29.20 -26.69
C HIS A 1050 -12.94 27.94 -26.21
N GLY A 1051 -12.31 27.17 -27.10
CA GLY A 1051 -11.56 25.96 -26.72
C GLY A 1051 -12.44 24.75 -26.37
N ALA A 1052 -13.74 24.79 -26.67
CA ALA A 1052 -14.67 23.69 -26.39
C ALA A 1052 -14.59 22.54 -27.41
N HIS A 1053 -13.82 22.71 -28.47
CA HIS A 1053 -13.74 21.75 -29.58
C HIS A 1053 -13.05 20.41 -29.23
N LEU A 1054 -12.44 20.31 -28.05
CA LEU A 1054 -11.88 19.05 -27.53
C LEU A 1054 -12.88 18.29 -26.64
N GLN A 1055 -14.05 18.86 -26.33
CA GLN A 1055 -15.04 18.25 -25.42
C GLN A 1055 -15.99 17.26 -26.12
N ILE A 1056 -16.08 17.34 -27.45
CA ILE A 1056 -16.90 16.51 -28.33
C ILE A 1056 -15.98 16.22 -29.53
N PRO A 1057 -16.18 15.14 -30.32
CA PRO A 1057 -15.43 14.89 -31.55
C PRO A 1057 -15.65 15.93 -32.68
N PHE A 1058 -15.44 17.21 -32.41
CA PHE A 1058 -15.49 18.28 -33.41
C PHE A 1058 -14.39 18.15 -34.47
N ILE A 1059 -13.40 17.28 -34.30
CA ILE A 1059 -12.32 17.08 -35.29
C ILE A 1059 -12.85 16.66 -36.67
N TYR A 1060 -14.08 16.16 -36.74
CA TYR A 1060 -14.73 15.70 -37.98
C TYR A 1060 -15.59 16.77 -38.68
N LEU A 1061 -15.80 17.93 -38.07
CA LEU A 1061 -16.39 19.08 -38.76
C LEU A 1061 -15.25 19.94 -39.31
N GLU A 1062 -15.25 20.23 -40.61
CA GLU A 1062 -14.25 21.14 -41.21
C GLU A 1062 -14.23 22.48 -40.44
N PRO A 1063 -13.05 23.11 -40.27
CA PRO A 1063 -13.01 24.48 -39.78
C PRO A 1063 -13.83 25.34 -40.76
N PRO A 1064 -14.85 26.07 -40.30
CA PRO A 1064 -15.64 26.91 -41.21
C PRO A 1064 -14.69 27.88 -41.92
N ALA A 1065 -14.82 27.97 -43.26
CA ALA A 1065 -14.03 28.90 -44.06
C ALA A 1065 -14.12 30.30 -43.47
N GLN A 1066 -13.00 31.01 -43.38
CA GLN A 1066 -13.02 32.44 -43.05
C GLN A 1066 -13.95 33.12 -44.07
N PRO A 1067 -15.00 33.85 -43.64
CA PRO A 1067 -15.72 34.69 -44.59
C PRO A 1067 -14.70 35.67 -45.18
N ASP A 1068 -14.67 35.78 -46.51
CA ASP A 1068 -13.92 36.85 -47.19
C ASP A 1068 -14.35 38.18 -46.54
N LEU A 1069 -13.42 38.79 -45.81
CA LEU A 1069 -13.56 40.15 -45.29
C LEU A 1069 -13.49 41.11 -46.49
N ASN A 1070 -14.65 41.39 -47.08
CA ASN A 1070 -14.91 42.57 -47.91
C ASN A 1070 -16.01 43.41 -47.28
#